data_AF-A0AB73KR23-F1
#
_entry.id   AF-A0AB73KR23-F1
#
_cell.length_a   1.000
_cell.length_b   1.000
_cell.length_c   1.000
_cell.angle_alpha   90.00
_cell.angle_beta   90.00
_cell.angle_gamma   90.00
#
_symmetry.space_group_name_H-M   'P 1'
#
loop_
_entity.id
_entity.type
_entity.pdbx_description
1 polymer ?
#
loop_
_entity_poly.entity_id
_entity_poly.type
_entity_poly.pdbx_seq_one_letter_code
_entity_poly.pdbx_strand_id
1 'polypeptide(L)'
;MDALVHECWSRPPRAQDRALPLIALLGRPGSGKTFALDHFEAVTRGAPAARVDFAAADEQRPYEVAVHLAFLLARKHTGIKPLRFPRLLLGLLAVQPELSLTDREQATRELRKALRQARSRGAAVDAGEGISSIVDSLGLSPIPGTDLIIGVLLRGFEYMPTRTFLNQTYHWYGSLGPPTAMDELVELNLRSRSTAEEHREAVDRRLCEAFLADLRAAYGHARRDHNCLVLLDNIDHSHGTRFLDLLVRLRAEHAVSQPGRYDPLLIVATSATTRAVPGPADGRPGDPYIQVADRASYADWRPRTDAPPADWWYPVRLRDLYEVEVSLEAGRHPVHATRLARATPLVHRLTYGHPWSVQQVHTAIGGLLAAGVSDRDLYGLLDTPVPRDGGDPVRRPPLGAVVRDYLLDGLTIDQRAAAVPVAAARTPAAAVNSGLLNELSEHARDTVMLELRNQLWLFAPIPEDANTRGGRGPSGYLVAPGAPEERPVLHPWLRLLLLEELAGRPAPAGGPAAWQHAHQALCAWHERLSRPLDALYHRLALNELDTVVMHFARGFGAADAVPWLRELYHVTAAPMHRAQLTDDQPSHNAGQLAREHAPAAYADPVTGRPLAELAAALWLAGDPRNRLPPGRPELNYKISAMFRQLALAADADTDTLLDEAARFTD
;
A
#
# COMPACT_ATOMS: atom_id res chain seq x y z
N MET A 1 13.26 -6.58 5.42
CA MET A 1 13.38 -5.09 5.40
C MET A 1 14.41 -4.51 6.36
N ASP A 2 14.33 -4.74 7.67
CA ASP A 2 15.29 -4.16 8.64
C ASP A 2 16.75 -4.43 8.27
N ALA A 3 17.07 -5.65 7.85
CA ALA A 3 18.41 -6.02 7.40
C ALA A 3 18.90 -5.18 6.20
N LEU A 4 18.03 -4.93 5.20
CA LEU A 4 18.36 -4.12 4.03
C LEU A 4 18.63 -2.66 4.43
N VAL A 5 17.74 -2.05 5.21
CA VAL A 5 17.89 -0.66 5.65
C VAL A 5 19.13 -0.52 6.51
N HIS A 6 19.35 -1.43 7.45
CA HIS A 6 20.53 -1.44 8.30
C HIS A 6 21.83 -1.62 7.50
N GLU A 7 21.85 -2.53 6.52
CA GLU A 7 23.02 -2.71 5.64
C GLU A 7 23.33 -1.44 4.85
N CYS A 8 22.32 -0.80 4.25
CA CYS A 8 22.52 0.42 3.46
C CYS A 8 22.89 1.63 4.31
N TRP A 9 22.32 1.72 5.51
CA TRP A 9 22.57 2.80 6.46
C TRP A 9 23.96 2.71 7.08
N SER A 10 24.42 1.49 7.36
CA SER A 10 25.78 1.23 7.83
C SER A 10 26.79 1.57 6.73
N ARG A 11 27.76 2.42 7.05
CA ARG A 11 28.75 2.86 6.06
C ARG A 11 29.97 1.92 6.06
N PRO A 12 30.32 1.30 4.93
CA PRO A 12 31.55 0.53 4.82
C PRO A 12 32.79 1.45 4.87
N PRO A 13 34.01 0.89 5.04
CA PRO A 13 35.24 1.68 4.96
C PRO A 13 35.31 2.48 3.66
N ARG A 14 35.92 3.67 3.71
CA ARG A 14 35.94 4.64 2.61
C ARG A 14 36.45 4.12 1.25
N ALA A 15 37.28 3.07 1.25
CA ALA A 15 37.74 2.39 0.04
C ALA A 15 36.62 1.61 -0.69
N GLN A 16 35.43 1.52 -0.09
CA GLN A 16 34.25 0.80 -0.56
C GLN A 16 33.02 1.71 -0.63
N ASP A 17 33.21 3.02 -0.85
CA ASP A 17 32.09 3.95 -1.09
C ASP A 17 31.24 3.38 -2.24
N ARG A 18 29.95 3.17 -1.96
CA ARG A 18 29.01 2.45 -2.83
C ARG A 18 27.74 3.26 -3.05
N ALA A 19 27.07 3.03 -4.18
CA ALA A 19 25.79 3.64 -4.46
C ALA A 19 24.73 3.17 -3.45
N LEU A 20 23.78 4.04 -3.12
CA LEU A 20 22.68 3.74 -2.20
C LEU A 20 21.34 3.81 -2.93
N PRO A 21 20.41 2.87 -2.66
CA PRO A 21 19.12 2.84 -3.31
C PRO A 21 18.22 3.97 -2.86
N LEU A 22 17.25 4.29 -3.72
CA LEU A 22 15.96 4.83 -3.29
C LEU A 22 15.02 3.65 -3.10
N ILE A 23 14.78 3.26 -1.85
CA ILE A 23 13.87 2.17 -1.51
C ILE A 23 12.45 2.72 -1.51
N ALA A 24 11.63 2.28 -2.46
CA ALA A 24 10.22 2.67 -2.54
C ALA A 24 9.33 1.57 -1.95
N LEU A 25 8.85 1.76 -0.73
CA LEU A 25 7.91 0.88 -0.05
C LEU A 25 6.52 1.07 -0.65
N LEU A 26 6.10 0.09 -1.43
CA LEU A 26 4.81 0.08 -2.10
C LEU A 26 3.81 -0.73 -1.26
N GLY A 27 2.63 -0.17 -1.06
CA GLY A 27 1.56 -0.88 -0.36
C GLY A 27 0.26 -0.10 -0.38
N ARG A 28 -0.86 -0.81 -0.37
CA ARG A 28 -2.22 -0.25 -0.33
C ARG A 28 -2.40 0.75 0.83
N PRO A 29 -3.41 1.63 0.79
CA PRO A 29 -3.85 2.38 1.96
C PRO A 29 -4.00 1.45 3.18
N GLY A 30 -3.34 1.76 4.30
CA GLY A 30 -3.39 0.93 5.52
C GLY A 30 -2.44 -0.28 5.59
N SER A 31 -1.53 -0.46 4.63
CA SER A 31 -0.52 -1.55 4.63
C SER A 31 0.64 -1.39 5.64
N GLY A 32 0.61 -0.40 6.52
CA GLY A 32 1.65 -0.18 7.53
C GLY A 32 2.89 0.59 7.03
N LYS A 33 2.80 1.30 5.89
CA LYS A 33 3.88 2.13 5.33
C LYS A 33 4.44 3.16 6.32
N THR A 34 3.59 4.02 6.86
CA THR A 34 3.94 5.04 7.86
C THR A 34 4.54 4.42 9.11
N PHE A 35 3.98 3.29 9.57
CA PHE A 35 4.51 2.54 10.72
C PHE A 35 5.93 2.00 10.45
N ALA A 36 6.21 1.53 9.23
CA ALA A 36 7.56 1.12 8.86
C ALA A 36 8.54 2.30 8.91
N LEU A 37 8.14 3.50 8.48
CA LEU A 37 8.97 4.71 8.61
C LEU A 37 9.20 5.08 10.08
N ASP A 38 8.17 5.01 10.94
CA ASP A 38 8.29 5.25 12.39
C ASP A 38 9.30 4.28 13.04
N HIS A 39 9.24 3.01 12.63
CA HIS A 39 10.19 1.99 13.08
C HIS A 39 11.61 2.31 12.64
N PHE A 40 11.82 2.67 11.37
CA PHE A 40 13.16 3.03 10.87
C PHE A 40 13.72 4.28 11.56
N GLU A 41 12.87 5.27 11.83
CA GLU A 41 13.27 6.46 12.58
C GLU A 41 13.67 6.10 14.02
N ALA A 42 12.94 5.17 14.66
CA ALA A 42 13.22 4.74 16.03
C ALA A 42 14.52 3.95 16.15
N VAL A 43 14.79 3.01 15.23
CA VAL A 43 16.01 2.18 15.26
C VAL A 43 17.26 2.92 14.78
N THR A 44 17.11 4.02 14.04
CA THR A 44 18.26 4.83 13.57
C THR A 44 18.51 6.09 14.42
N ARG A 45 17.89 6.16 15.60
CA ARG A 45 18.14 7.21 16.59
C ARG A 45 19.63 7.30 16.92
N GLY A 46 20.25 8.43 16.58
CA GLY A 46 21.64 8.71 16.87
C GLY A 46 22.48 9.07 15.65
N ALA A 47 21.99 8.85 14.44
CA ALA A 47 22.61 9.34 13.20
C ALA A 47 21.76 10.44 12.53
N PRO A 48 22.31 11.16 11.53
CA PRO A 48 21.56 12.14 10.75
C PRO A 48 20.40 11.47 10.00
N ALA A 49 19.18 11.72 10.48
CA ALA A 49 17.94 11.24 9.88
C ALA A 49 16.96 12.40 9.70
N ALA A 50 16.19 12.38 8.62
CA ALA A 50 15.16 13.37 8.32
C ALA A 50 13.88 12.67 7.85
N ARG A 51 12.73 13.21 8.24
CA ARG A 51 11.40 12.72 7.84
C ARG A 51 10.59 13.84 7.23
N VAL A 52 9.91 13.55 6.12
CA VAL A 52 8.96 14.46 5.45
C VAL A 52 7.71 13.67 5.10
N ASP A 53 6.54 14.25 5.35
CA ASP A 53 5.25 13.71 4.91
C ASP A 53 4.64 14.66 3.87
N PHE A 54 4.50 14.17 2.65
CA PHE A 54 3.97 14.95 1.52
C PHE A 54 2.44 15.06 1.52
N ALA A 55 1.72 14.30 2.36
CA ALA A 55 0.28 14.46 2.54
C ALA A 55 -0.06 15.61 3.51
N ALA A 56 0.84 15.92 4.45
CA ALA A 56 0.65 16.95 5.47
C ALA A 56 1.21 18.33 5.06
N ALA A 57 1.96 18.41 3.97
CA ALA A 57 2.63 19.62 3.50
C ALA A 57 1.84 20.30 2.38
N ASP A 58 1.85 21.65 2.38
CA ASP A 58 1.43 22.43 1.21
C ASP A 58 2.31 22.11 0.00
N GLU A 59 1.88 22.51 -1.21
CA GLU A 59 2.63 22.27 -2.43
C GLU A 59 4.05 22.89 -2.35
N GLN A 60 5.07 22.03 -2.34
CA GLN A 60 6.47 22.42 -2.22
C GLN A 60 7.24 22.21 -3.52
N ARG A 61 8.13 23.15 -3.83
CA ARG A 61 9.10 22.97 -4.92
C ARG A 61 10.22 22.02 -4.49
N PRO A 62 10.87 21.30 -5.44
CA PRO A 62 11.95 20.38 -5.12
C PRO A 62 13.09 20.97 -4.25
N TYR A 63 13.49 22.22 -4.48
CA TYR A 63 14.52 22.83 -3.64
C TYR A 63 14.04 23.11 -2.22
N GLU A 64 12.75 23.41 -2.01
CA GLU A 64 12.18 23.66 -0.68
C GLU A 64 12.19 22.38 0.15
N VAL A 65 11.89 21.24 -0.48
CA VAL A 65 12.07 19.91 0.11
C VAL A 65 13.53 19.69 0.48
N ALA A 66 14.48 20.01 -0.42
CA ALA A 66 15.91 19.89 -0.15
C ALA A 66 16.37 20.77 1.03
N VAL A 67 15.84 21.99 1.16
CA VAL A 67 16.10 22.91 2.28
C VAL A 67 15.57 22.33 3.58
N HIS A 68 14.34 21.82 3.57
CA HIS A 68 13.73 21.20 4.74
C HIS A 68 14.54 19.98 5.20
N LEU A 69 14.94 19.11 4.27
CA LEU A 69 15.82 17.97 4.55
C LEU A 69 17.19 18.41 5.09
N ALA A 70 17.80 19.43 4.50
CA ALA A 70 19.09 19.96 4.95
C ALA A 70 19.03 20.43 6.40
N PHE A 71 17.96 21.11 6.79
CA PHE A 71 17.73 21.52 8.17
C PHE A 71 17.59 20.34 9.13
N LEU A 72 16.75 19.36 8.79
CA LEU A 72 16.54 18.18 9.63
C LEU A 72 17.84 17.38 9.81
N LEU A 73 18.62 17.23 8.73
CA LEU A 73 19.92 16.55 8.76
C LEU A 73 21.02 17.35 9.48
N ALA A 74 20.89 18.67 9.58
CA ALA A 74 21.85 19.53 10.28
C ALA A 74 21.72 19.47 11.82
N ARG A 75 20.69 18.78 12.35
CA ARG A 75 20.50 18.62 13.80
C ARG A 75 21.74 18.04 14.47
N LYS A 76 22.04 18.55 15.67
CA LYS A 76 23.21 18.12 16.45
C LYS A 76 22.92 16.76 17.10
N HIS A 77 23.74 15.77 16.78
CA HIS A 77 23.72 14.46 17.44
C HIS A 77 24.92 14.32 18.37
N THR A 78 24.73 13.67 19.52
CA THR A 78 25.79 13.43 20.50
C THR A 78 26.92 12.61 19.87
N GLY A 79 28.15 13.10 19.93
CA GLY A 79 29.33 12.40 19.39
C GLY A 79 29.53 12.52 17.87
N ILE A 80 28.62 13.15 17.12
CA ILE A 80 28.72 13.29 15.67
C ILE A 80 28.87 14.78 15.28
N LYS A 81 29.85 15.07 14.41
CA LYS A 81 30.00 16.42 13.86
C LYS A 81 28.72 16.83 13.11
N PRO A 82 28.16 18.03 13.31
CA PRO A 82 26.96 18.44 12.58
C PRO A 82 27.23 18.52 11.07
N LEU A 83 26.20 18.24 10.26
CA LEU A 83 26.23 18.46 8.82
C LEU A 83 26.09 19.97 8.54
N ARG A 84 26.74 20.42 7.47
CA ARG A 84 26.74 21.83 7.04
C ARG A 84 26.45 21.89 5.55
N PHE A 85 25.67 22.90 5.15
CA PHE A 85 25.19 23.07 3.78
C PHE A 85 25.56 24.45 3.19
N PRO A 86 26.86 24.78 3.07
CA PRO A 86 27.30 26.10 2.65
C PRO A 86 26.97 26.43 1.19
N ARG A 87 26.99 25.47 0.25
CA ARG A 87 26.64 25.71 -1.16
C ARG A 87 25.15 25.98 -1.29
N LEU A 88 24.32 25.12 -0.69
CA LEU A 88 22.87 25.30 -0.69
C LEU A 88 22.51 26.67 -0.12
N LEU A 89 23.08 27.01 1.04
CA LEU A 89 22.79 28.28 1.70
C LEU A 89 23.25 29.49 0.87
N LEU A 90 24.40 29.43 0.20
CA LEU A 90 24.82 30.49 -0.74
C LEU A 90 23.84 30.64 -1.91
N GLY A 91 23.33 29.53 -2.46
CA GLY A 91 22.31 29.54 -3.50
C GLY A 91 20.99 30.15 -3.04
N LEU A 92 20.52 29.80 -1.83
CA LEU A 92 19.31 30.39 -1.24
C LEU A 92 19.46 31.90 -1.02
N LEU A 93 20.63 32.33 -0.55
CA LEU A 93 20.92 33.76 -0.41
C LEU A 93 20.90 34.46 -1.78
N ALA A 94 21.31 33.81 -2.86
CA ALA A 94 21.25 34.40 -4.20
C ALA A 94 19.81 34.49 -4.75
N VAL A 95 18.90 33.63 -4.31
CA VAL A 95 17.50 33.55 -4.78
C VAL A 95 16.55 34.49 -4.02
N GLN A 96 17.06 35.28 -3.07
CA GLN A 96 16.23 36.21 -2.27
C GLN A 96 15.50 37.26 -3.15
N PRO A 97 14.21 37.53 -2.87
CA PRO A 97 13.43 38.52 -3.62
C PRO A 97 14.01 39.93 -3.55
N GLU A 98 14.63 40.31 -2.44
CA GLU A 98 15.07 41.68 -2.15
C GLU A 98 16.40 42.03 -2.85
N LEU A 99 17.14 41.04 -3.35
CA LEU A 99 18.44 41.25 -3.99
C LEU A 99 18.29 41.59 -5.47
N SER A 100 18.37 42.86 -5.85
CA SER A 100 18.51 43.26 -7.26
C SER A 100 19.96 43.14 -7.72
N LEU A 101 20.30 42.02 -8.36
CA LEU A 101 21.67 41.75 -8.84
C LEU A 101 21.88 42.19 -10.31
N THR A 102 21.43 43.40 -10.67
CA THR A 102 21.46 43.92 -12.06
C THR A 102 22.83 44.44 -12.52
N ASP A 103 23.76 44.74 -11.61
CA ASP A 103 25.11 45.23 -11.91
C ASP A 103 26.15 44.38 -11.15
N ARG A 104 27.20 43.88 -11.84
CA ARG A 104 28.20 42.91 -11.35
C ARG A 104 28.93 43.38 -10.09
N GLU A 105 29.31 44.64 -10.02
CA GLU A 105 30.00 45.21 -8.84
C GLU A 105 29.05 45.46 -7.67
N GLN A 106 27.79 45.81 -7.94
CA GLN A 106 26.76 45.97 -6.91
C GLN A 106 26.28 44.61 -6.39
N ALA A 107 26.07 43.64 -7.27
CA ALA A 107 25.69 42.27 -6.95
C ALA A 107 26.70 41.60 -6.02
N THR A 108 27.99 41.81 -6.28
CA THR A 108 29.07 41.30 -5.42
C THR A 108 29.06 41.96 -4.04
N ARG A 109 28.74 43.26 -3.97
CA ARG A 109 28.67 44.01 -2.70
C ARG A 109 27.41 43.64 -1.90
N GLU A 110 26.25 43.57 -2.54
CA GLU A 110 24.97 43.21 -1.92
C GLU A 110 24.95 41.75 -1.47
N LEU A 111 25.46 40.79 -2.26
CA LEU A 111 25.57 39.39 -1.80
C LEU A 111 26.54 39.25 -0.61
N ARG A 112 27.69 39.96 -0.64
CA ARG A 112 28.62 39.99 0.52
C ARG A 112 28.02 40.67 1.74
N LYS A 113 27.10 41.62 1.56
CA LYS A 113 26.38 42.31 2.63
C LYS A 113 25.28 41.40 3.18
N ALA A 114 24.50 40.73 2.33
CA ALA A 114 23.52 39.72 2.70
C ALA A 114 24.18 38.57 3.48
N LEU A 115 25.35 38.07 3.04
CA LEU A 115 26.15 37.08 3.77
C LEU A 115 26.58 37.57 5.17
N ARG A 116 26.99 38.84 5.29
CA ARG A 116 27.35 39.43 6.59
C ARG A 116 26.14 39.61 7.50
N GLN A 117 25.01 40.05 6.96
CA GLN A 117 23.75 40.23 7.70
C GLN A 117 23.16 38.89 8.13
N ALA A 118 23.19 37.88 7.26
CA ALA A 118 22.77 36.52 7.57
C ALA A 118 23.61 35.92 8.71
N ARG A 119 24.92 36.23 8.77
CA ARG A 119 25.82 35.84 9.86
C ARG A 119 25.51 36.57 11.18
N SER A 120 25.26 37.88 11.16
CA SER A 120 24.88 38.62 12.37
C SER A 120 23.52 38.17 12.90
N ARG A 121 22.59 37.78 12.01
CA ARG A 121 21.30 37.19 12.38
C ARG A 121 21.46 35.79 12.99
N GLY A 122 22.35 34.95 12.46
CA GLY A 122 22.69 33.66 13.08
C GLY A 122 23.17 33.79 14.53
N ALA A 123 23.96 34.84 14.83
CA ALA A 123 24.40 35.16 16.18
C ALA A 123 23.27 35.72 17.09
N ALA A 124 22.31 36.46 16.53
CA ALA A 124 21.14 36.98 17.26
C ALA A 124 20.12 35.87 17.61
N VAL A 125 19.98 34.85 16.74
CA VAL A 125 19.18 33.64 17.03
C VAL A 125 19.78 32.83 18.19
N ASP A 126 21.10 32.86 18.39
CA ASP A 126 21.77 32.29 19.59
C ASP A 126 21.51 33.09 20.87
N ALA A 127 21.15 34.37 20.74
CA ALA A 127 20.76 35.24 21.86
C ALA A 127 19.25 35.19 22.19
N GLY A 128 18.45 34.42 21.43
CA GLY A 128 17.02 34.21 21.69
C GLY A 128 16.08 35.26 21.09
N GLU A 129 16.54 36.10 20.15
CA GLU A 129 15.71 37.15 19.53
C GLU A 129 15.06 36.72 18.21
N GLY A 130 13.72 36.86 18.16
CA GLY A 130 12.82 36.96 17.00
C GLY A 130 13.20 36.30 15.67
N ILE A 131 12.60 35.14 15.39
CA ILE A 131 12.87 34.32 14.19
C ILE A 131 11.95 34.70 12.99
N SER A 132 10.79 35.30 13.25
CA SER A 132 9.75 35.57 12.22
C SER A 132 10.12 36.62 11.18
N SER A 133 10.97 37.60 11.51
CA SER A 133 11.35 38.67 10.57
C SER A 133 12.30 38.22 9.46
N ILE A 134 12.82 36.98 9.52
CA ILE A 134 13.85 36.46 8.62
C ILE A 134 13.25 35.75 7.40
N VAL A 135 12.12 35.06 7.55
CA VAL A 135 11.44 34.37 6.43
C VAL A 135 10.73 35.35 5.50
N ASP A 136 10.14 36.41 6.05
CA ASP A 136 9.61 37.52 5.27
C ASP A 136 10.69 38.14 4.35
N SER A 137 11.97 38.09 4.75
CA SER A 137 13.12 38.61 3.98
C SER A 137 13.76 37.60 3.01
N LEU A 138 13.18 36.41 2.84
CA LEU A 138 13.67 35.37 1.93
C LEU A 138 12.63 34.98 0.87
N GLY A 139 11.42 35.54 0.93
CA GLY A 139 10.33 35.30 -0.03
C GLY A 139 9.87 33.87 -0.19
N LEU A 140 10.11 33.03 0.81
CA LEU A 140 9.57 31.68 0.84
C LEU A 140 8.12 31.73 1.31
N SER A 141 7.27 30.85 0.77
CA SER A 141 5.89 30.73 1.25
C SER A 141 5.90 30.43 2.76
N PRO A 142 5.09 31.13 3.59
CA PRO A 142 5.08 30.94 5.03
C PRO A 142 4.46 29.58 5.38
N ILE A 143 5.30 28.55 5.44
CA ILE A 143 4.98 27.27 6.06
C ILE A 143 5.22 27.44 7.58
N PRO A 144 4.37 26.91 8.47
CA PRO A 144 4.64 26.91 9.90
C PRO A 144 6.02 26.29 10.21
N GLY A 145 6.98 27.10 10.68
CA GLY A 145 8.29 26.64 11.15
C GLY A 145 9.49 26.87 10.20
N THR A 146 9.33 27.39 8.98
CA THR A 146 10.46 27.75 8.09
C THR A 146 11.40 28.81 8.68
N ASP A 147 10.86 29.67 9.55
CA ASP A 147 11.60 30.64 10.36
C ASP A 147 12.72 29.95 11.14
N LEU A 148 12.37 28.85 11.83
CA LEU A 148 13.31 28.04 12.61
C LEU A 148 14.31 27.31 11.70
N ILE A 149 13.87 26.87 10.53
CA ILE A 149 14.66 26.09 9.56
C ILE A 149 15.87 26.89 9.08
N ILE A 150 15.62 28.12 8.68
CA ILE A 150 16.64 29.01 8.14
C ILE A 150 17.52 29.56 9.26
N GLY A 151 16.95 29.93 10.40
CA GLY A 151 17.72 30.39 11.57
C GLY A 151 18.78 29.38 12.03
N VAL A 152 18.46 28.08 12.00
CA VAL A 152 19.41 27.00 12.36
C VAL A 152 20.41 26.68 11.25
N LEU A 153 20.02 26.76 9.97
CA LEU A 153 20.98 26.67 8.86
C LEU A 153 21.99 27.84 8.91
N LEU A 154 21.53 29.04 9.26
CA LEU A 154 22.33 30.24 9.48
C LEU A 154 23.21 30.16 10.74
N ARG A 155 22.78 29.47 11.81
CA ARG A 155 23.63 29.14 12.98
C ARG A 155 24.90 28.36 12.57
N GLY A 156 24.83 27.57 11.49
CA GLY A 156 25.98 26.90 10.90
C GLY A 156 27.08 27.83 10.35
N PHE A 157 26.75 29.10 10.06
CA PHE A 157 27.66 30.11 9.49
C PHE A 157 28.61 30.74 10.52
N GLU A 158 28.24 30.78 11.80
CA GLU A 158 29.06 31.41 12.85
C GLU A 158 30.42 30.71 13.01
N TYR A 159 30.39 29.37 12.99
CA TYR A 159 31.53 28.50 13.23
C TYR A 159 32.33 28.13 11.96
N MET A 160 32.27 28.94 10.89
CA MET A 160 33.00 28.69 9.63
C MET A 160 34.21 29.64 9.44
N PRO A 161 35.42 29.12 9.12
CA PRO A 161 36.56 29.95 8.71
C PRO A 161 36.31 30.60 7.35
N THR A 162 36.29 31.94 7.34
CA THR A 162 35.71 32.77 6.26
C THR A 162 36.43 32.73 4.93
N ARG A 163 37.75 32.48 4.86
CA ARG A 163 38.47 32.59 3.57
C ARG A 163 38.50 31.29 2.76
N THR A 164 38.83 30.17 3.39
CA THR A 164 39.08 28.92 2.67
C THR A 164 37.78 28.22 2.24
N PHE A 165 36.76 28.24 3.10
CA PHE A 165 35.47 27.59 2.84
C PHE A 165 34.60 28.36 1.85
N LEU A 166 34.54 29.69 1.98
CA LEU A 166 33.81 30.52 1.01
C LEU A 166 34.46 30.42 -0.37
N ASN A 167 35.80 30.40 -0.48
CA ASN A 167 36.46 30.21 -1.78
C ASN A 167 36.13 28.87 -2.42
N GLN A 168 36.10 27.76 -1.67
CA GLN A 168 35.71 26.45 -2.23
C GLN A 168 34.23 26.40 -2.64
N THR A 169 33.35 26.98 -1.83
CA THR A 169 31.90 27.05 -2.10
C THR A 169 31.63 27.91 -3.33
N TYR A 170 32.31 29.05 -3.44
CA TYR A 170 32.21 29.98 -4.55
C TYR A 170 32.80 29.39 -5.83
N HIS A 171 33.95 28.71 -5.74
CA HIS A 171 34.55 28.04 -6.90
C HIS A 171 33.66 26.90 -7.45
N TRP A 172 32.86 26.24 -6.61
CA TRP A 172 31.90 25.24 -7.06
C TRP A 172 30.80 25.84 -7.96
N TYR A 173 30.37 27.07 -7.65
CA TYR A 173 29.48 27.83 -8.54
C TYR A 173 30.17 28.37 -9.78
N GLY A 174 31.48 28.20 -9.97
CA GLY A 174 32.19 28.63 -11.19
C GLY A 174 32.84 27.48 -11.94
N SER A 175 32.57 26.22 -11.56
CA SER A 175 33.25 25.05 -12.12
C SER A 175 32.58 24.44 -13.34
N LEU A 176 31.42 24.93 -13.79
CA LEU A 176 30.69 24.40 -14.94
C LEU A 176 31.10 25.01 -16.30
N GLY A 177 32.11 25.89 -16.31
CA GLY A 177 32.59 26.60 -17.50
C GLY A 177 32.56 28.12 -17.30
N PRO A 178 33.04 28.92 -18.27
CA PRO A 178 32.71 30.35 -18.29
C PRO A 178 31.18 30.49 -18.42
N PRO A 179 30.51 31.27 -17.56
CA PRO A 179 30.99 32.50 -16.91
C PRO A 179 31.52 32.34 -15.46
N THR A 180 31.95 33.42 -14.81
CA THR A 180 32.52 33.35 -13.45
C THR A 180 31.48 32.95 -12.40
N ALA A 181 31.89 32.42 -11.25
CA ALA A 181 30.97 32.00 -10.17
C ALA A 181 29.93 33.05 -9.73
N MET A 182 30.26 34.34 -9.85
CA MET A 182 29.30 35.41 -9.57
C MET A 182 28.20 35.50 -10.64
N ASP A 183 28.57 35.32 -11.90
CA ASP A 183 27.63 35.37 -13.02
C ASP A 183 26.61 34.24 -12.92
N GLU A 184 27.03 33.05 -12.48
CA GLU A 184 26.11 31.96 -12.19
C GLU A 184 25.10 32.30 -11.07
N LEU A 185 25.53 32.98 -10.01
CA LEU A 185 24.63 33.39 -8.92
C LEU A 185 23.67 34.52 -9.34
N VAL A 186 24.14 35.44 -10.18
CA VAL A 186 23.30 36.48 -10.80
C VAL A 186 22.26 35.82 -11.70
N GLU A 187 22.67 34.90 -12.57
CA GLU A 187 21.79 34.15 -13.45
C GLU A 187 20.76 33.33 -12.66
N LEU A 188 21.17 32.72 -11.54
CA LEU A 188 20.26 32.00 -10.63
C LEU A 188 19.19 32.94 -10.03
N ASN A 189 19.58 34.16 -9.62
CA ASN A 189 18.65 35.18 -9.13
C ASN A 189 17.65 35.60 -10.23
N LEU A 190 18.14 35.88 -11.44
CA LEU A 190 17.30 36.27 -12.57
C LEU A 190 16.28 35.17 -12.92
N ARG A 191 16.71 33.91 -12.98
CA ARG A 191 15.83 32.75 -13.22
C ARG A 191 14.79 32.58 -12.13
N SER A 192 15.17 32.76 -10.87
CA SER A 192 14.22 32.60 -9.76
C SER A 192 13.05 33.59 -9.77
N ARG A 193 13.25 34.77 -10.37
CA ARG A 193 12.23 35.82 -10.52
C ARG A 193 11.35 35.63 -11.75
N SER A 194 11.74 34.74 -12.66
CA SER A 194 10.97 34.44 -13.85
C SER A 194 9.83 33.48 -13.54
N THR A 195 8.68 33.68 -14.18
CA THR A 195 7.53 32.76 -14.11
C THR A 195 7.63 31.58 -15.08
N ALA A 196 8.66 31.55 -15.94
CA ALA A 196 8.87 30.49 -16.91
C ALA A 196 9.20 29.16 -16.22
N GLU A 197 8.56 28.06 -16.62
CA GLU A 197 8.79 26.73 -16.01
C GLU A 197 10.25 26.31 -16.13
N GLU A 198 10.89 26.52 -17.29
CA GLU A 198 12.29 26.17 -17.53
C GLU A 198 13.24 26.86 -16.52
N HIS A 199 12.98 28.12 -16.20
CA HIS A 199 13.76 28.87 -15.22
C HIS A 199 13.51 28.37 -13.79
N ARG A 200 12.27 27.99 -13.48
CA ARG A 200 11.91 27.38 -12.19
C ARG A 200 12.62 26.03 -12.02
N GLU A 201 12.55 25.15 -13.00
CA GLU A 201 13.24 23.86 -13.00
C GLU A 201 14.77 24.02 -12.91
N ALA A 202 15.35 25.03 -13.59
CA ALA A 202 16.77 25.30 -13.52
C ALA A 202 17.23 25.73 -12.11
N VAL A 203 16.42 26.54 -11.41
CA VAL A 203 16.67 26.93 -10.01
C VAL A 203 16.57 25.71 -9.10
N ASP A 204 15.51 24.90 -9.26
CA ASP A 204 15.27 23.69 -8.48
C ASP A 204 16.45 22.73 -8.61
N ARG A 205 16.88 22.49 -9.85
CA ARG A 205 18.02 21.66 -10.20
C ARG A 205 19.30 22.15 -9.54
N ARG A 206 19.62 23.45 -9.65
CA ARG A 206 20.89 24.00 -9.15
C ARG A 206 20.97 23.95 -7.62
N LEU A 207 19.86 24.22 -6.92
CA LEU A 207 19.82 24.16 -5.46
C LEU A 207 19.85 22.71 -4.93
N CYS A 208 19.15 21.78 -5.59
CA CYS A 208 19.24 20.35 -5.25
C CYS A 208 20.65 19.79 -5.49
N GLU A 209 21.33 20.24 -6.55
CA GLU A 209 22.72 19.87 -6.83
C GLU A 209 23.67 20.38 -5.73
N ALA A 210 23.46 21.62 -5.26
CA ALA A 210 24.22 22.23 -4.17
C ALA A 210 24.04 21.44 -2.86
N PHE A 211 22.81 21.02 -2.54
CA PHE A 211 22.50 20.15 -1.41
C PHE A 211 23.28 18.82 -1.45
N LEU A 212 23.24 18.10 -2.57
CA LEU A 212 23.98 16.84 -2.73
C LEU A 212 25.50 17.03 -2.68
N ALA A 213 26.00 18.13 -3.27
CA ALA A 213 27.43 18.47 -3.23
C ALA A 213 27.93 18.72 -1.80
N ASP A 214 27.10 19.34 -0.95
CA ASP A 214 27.41 19.56 0.46
C ASP A 214 27.43 18.25 1.27
N LEU A 215 26.49 17.34 1.03
CA LEU A 215 26.53 16.00 1.64
C LEU A 215 27.78 15.23 1.27
N ARG A 216 28.15 15.21 -0.02
CA ARG A 216 29.39 14.57 -0.50
C ARG A 216 30.62 15.18 0.15
N ALA A 217 30.69 16.51 0.27
CA ALA A 217 31.81 17.18 0.92
C ALA A 217 31.90 16.88 2.42
N ALA A 218 30.77 16.85 3.13
CA ALA A 218 30.72 16.58 4.56
C ALA A 218 31.25 15.17 4.91
N TYR A 219 30.96 14.19 4.07
CA TYR A 219 31.43 12.80 4.24
C TYR A 219 32.81 12.55 3.61
N GLY A 220 33.24 13.41 2.68
CA GLY A 220 34.58 13.38 2.11
C GLY A 220 35.70 13.79 3.07
N HIS A 221 35.42 14.35 4.24
CA HIS A 221 36.46 14.78 5.19
C HIS A 221 36.33 14.20 6.59
N ALA A 222 35.14 13.71 6.97
CA ALA A 222 34.86 13.19 8.30
C ALA A 222 34.71 11.66 8.26
N ARG A 223 35.33 10.97 9.21
CA ARG A 223 35.06 9.55 9.44
C ARG A 223 33.70 9.44 10.13
N ARG A 224 32.73 8.83 9.45
CA ARG A 224 31.37 8.60 9.93
C ARG A 224 31.03 7.14 9.68
N ASP A 225 30.41 6.51 10.65
CA ASP A 225 30.10 5.07 10.57
C ASP A 225 28.73 4.80 9.92
N HIS A 226 27.93 5.86 9.71
CA HIS A 226 26.56 5.76 9.20
C HIS A 226 26.29 6.80 8.11
N ASN A 227 25.56 6.39 7.08
CA ASN A 227 25.00 7.24 6.04
C ASN A 227 23.82 8.09 6.57
N CYS A 228 23.43 9.13 5.84
CA CYS A 228 22.22 9.90 6.14
C CYS A 228 20.99 9.06 5.76
N LEU A 229 19.95 9.07 6.61
CA LEU A 229 18.68 8.44 6.31
C LEU A 229 17.61 9.51 6.03
N VAL A 230 16.90 9.39 4.92
CA VAL A 230 15.75 10.23 4.59
C VAL A 230 14.51 9.34 4.44
N LEU A 231 13.49 9.65 5.22
CA LEU A 231 12.21 8.96 5.27
C LEU A 231 11.15 9.87 4.62
N LEU A 232 10.59 9.44 3.50
CA LEU A 232 9.61 10.22 2.75
C LEU A 232 8.26 9.51 2.74
N ASP A 233 7.27 10.09 3.39
CA ASP A 233 5.91 9.55 3.43
C ASP A 233 5.07 10.09 2.26
N ASN A 234 4.14 9.27 1.77
CA ASN A 234 3.15 9.62 0.73
C ASN A 234 3.71 10.28 -0.55
N ILE A 235 4.78 9.70 -1.13
CA ILE A 235 5.45 10.28 -2.32
C ILE A 235 4.58 10.32 -3.58
N ASP A 236 3.43 9.66 -3.58
CA ASP A 236 2.44 9.68 -4.64
C ASP A 236 1.76 11.04 -4.85
N HIS A 237 1.97 11.99 -3.95
CA HIS A 237 1.65 13.40 -4.18
C HIS A 237 2.61 14.02 -5.23
N SER A 238 2.09 14.95 -6.04
CA SER A 238 2.79 15.52 -7.20
C SER A 238 4.18 16.12 -6.90
N HIS A 239 4.37 16.72 -5.74
CA HIS A 239 5.64 17.33 -5.36
C HIS A 239 6.67 16.31 -4.84
N GLY A 240 6.21 15.20 -4.27
CA GLY A 240 7.07 14.08 -3.85
C GLY A 240 7.76 13.41 -5.04
N THR A 241 6.98 13.06 -6.08
CA THR A 241 7.51 12.47 -7.33
C THR A 241 8.45 13.44 -8.04
N ARG A 242 8.06 14.72 -8.20
CA ARG A 242 8.91 15.76 -8.82
C ARG A 242 10.27 15.91 -8.14
N PHE A 243 10.29 15.93 -6.80
CA PHE A 243 11.54 16.02 -6.03
C PHE A 243 12.42 14.79 -6.23
N LEU A 244 11.87 13.58 -6.11
CA LEU A 244 12.62 12.34 -6.27
C LEU A 244 13.13 12.14 -7.69
N ASP A 245 12.34 12.46 -8.70
CA ASP A 245 12.75 12.40 -10.10
C ASP A 245 13.93 13.34 -10.39
N LEU A 246 13.91 14.56 -9.84
CA LEU A 246 15.04 15.48 -9.95
C LEU A 246 16.28 14.94 -9.22
N LEU A 247 16.12 14.45 -8.00
CA LEU A 247 17.22 13.96 -7.18
C LEU A 247 17.91 12.73 -7.80
N VAL A 248 17.13 11.78 -8.31
CA VAL A 248 17.64 10.57 -8.96
C VAL A 248 18.33 10.90 -10.28
N ARG A 249 17.80 11.84 -11.08
CA ARG A 249 18.50 12.35 -12.28
C ARG A 249 19.86 12.93 -11.94
N LEU A 250 19.94 13.78 -10.91
CA LEU A 250 21.21 14.36 -10.44
C LEU A 250 22.21 13.29 -9.97
N ARG A 251 21.73 12.22 -9.33
CA ARG A 251 22.57 11.07 -8.93
C ARG A 251 23.13 10.30 -10.11
N ALA A 252 22.30 10.00 -11.10
CA ALA A 252 22.69 9.28 -12.30
C ALA A 252 23.76 10.07 -13.09
N GLU A 253 23.52 11.36 -13.33
CA GLU A 253 24.48 12.25 -14.00
C GLU A 253 25.81 12.37 -13.24
N HIS A 254 25.76 12.42 -11.90
CA HIS A 254 26.97 12.45 -11.09
C HIS A 254 27.74 11.14 -11.14
N ALA A 255 27.06 9.99 -11.11
CA ALA A 255 27.70 8.68 -11.19
C ALA A 255 28.45 8.46 -12.51
N VAL A 256 27.90 8.98 -13.62
CA VAL A 256 28.55 8.95 -14.94
C VAL A 256 29.78 9.88 -14.97
N SER A 257 29.67 11.09 -14.42
CA SER A 257 30.76 12.07 -14.46
C SER A 257 31.87 11.83 -13.44
N GLN A 258 31.57 11.24 -12.28
CA GLN A 258 32.52 10.88 -11.23
C GLN A 258 32.25 9.46 -10.67
N PRO A 259 32.64 8.41 -11.40
CA PRO A 259 32.46 7.03 -10.96
C PRO A 259 33.11 6.78 -9.60
N GLY A 260 32.41 6.04 -8.72
CA GLY A 260 32.90 5.69 -7.39
C GLY A 260 32.75 6.78 -6.32
N ARG A 261 32.16 7.93 -6.65
CA ARG A 261 31.96 9.04 -5.70
C ARG A 261 30.48 9.33 -5.43
N TYR A 262 29.85 8.44 -4.68
CA TYR A 262 28.41 8.52 -4.38
C TYR A 262 28.08 9.46 -3.20
N ASP A 263 26.87 10.01 -3.19
CA ASP A 263 26.36 10.72 -2.02
C ASP A 263 25.92 9.75 -0.91
N PRO A 264 26.03 10.15 0.37
CA PRO A 264 25.80 9.28 1.52
C PRO A 264 24.32 9.22 1.93
N LEU A 265 23.38 9.44 1.01
CA LEU A 265 21.97 9.61 1.34
C LEU A 265 21.17 8.34 0.99
N LEU A 266 20.77 7.59 2.00
CA LEU A 266 19.80 6.50 1.86
C LEU A 266 18.39 7.09 1.93
N ILE A 267 17.56 6.77 0.95
CA ILE A 267 16.17 7.21 0.91
C ILE A 267 15.25 6.00 1.05
N VAL A 268 14.33 6.08 2.01
CA VAL A 268 13.21 5.15 2.14
C VAL A 268 11.94 5.96 1.96
N ALA A 269 11.25 5.72 0.86
CA ALA A 269 10.04 6.42 0.47
C ALA A 269 8.85 5.48 0.51
N THR A 270 7.65 5.97 0.79
CA THR A 270 6.43 5.16 0.76
C THR A 270 5.42 5.70 -0.24
N SER A 271 4.78 4.80 -0.98
CA SER A 271 3.72 5.16 -1.94
C SER A 271 2.54 4.21 -1.83
N ALA A 272 1.33 4.76 -1.96
CA ALA A 272 0.10 3.96 -2.08
C ALA A 272 -0.11 3.37 -3.49
N THR A 273 0.65 3.84 -4.48
CA THR A 273 0.49 3.50 -5.90
C THR A 273 1.83 3.23 -6.59
N THR A 274 1.84 2.31 -7.54
CA THR A 274 3.02 2.06 -8.39
C THR A 274 3.35 3.23 -9.31
N ARG A 275 2.39 4.12 -9.61
CA ARG A 275 2.60 5.27 -10.51
C ARG A 275 3.63 6.27 -10.03
N ALA A 276 3.86 6.33 -8.73
CA ALA A 276 4.85 7.23 -8.14
C ALA A 276 6.29 6.74 -8.37
N VAL A 277 6.45 5.52 -8.90
CA VAL A 277 7.74 4.87 -9.13
C VAL A 277 7.95 4.72 -10.63
N PRO A 278 9.05 5.26 -11.20
CA PRO A 278 9.33 5.14 -12.62
C PRO A 278 9.75 3.71 -12.98
N GLY A 279 9.51 3.36 -14.25
CA GLY A 279 9.92 2.08 -14.82
C GLY A 279 8.73 1.24 -15.31
N PRO A 280 8.99 -0.02 -15.72
CA PRO A 280 7.98 -0.92 -16.27
C PRO A 280 7.12 -1.61 -15.19
N ALA A 281 7.29 -1.26 -13.92
CA ALA A 281 6.50 -1.81 -12.83
C ALA A 281 5.02 -1.47 -13.02
N ASP A 282 4.17 -2.49 -13.13
CA ASP A 282 2.75 -2.32 -13.43
C ASP A 282 1.86 -2.72 -12.25
N GLY A 283 2.42 -3.19 -11.14
CA GLY A 283 1.69 -3.50 -9.91
C GLY A 283 0.96 -4.84 -9.91
N ARG A 284 1.14 -5.65 -10.96
CA ARG A 284 0.55 -6.99 -11.00
C ARG A 284 1.16 -7.92 -9.93
N PRO A 285 0.42 -8.94 -9.50
CA PRO A 285 1.00 -10.01 -8.68
C PRO A 285 2.20 -10.64 -9.39
N GLY A 286 3.32 -10.81 -8.68
CA GLY A 286 4.54 -11.38 -9.27
C GLY A 286 5.26 -10.48 -10.27
N ASP A 287 5.00 -9.16 -10.25
CA ASP A 287 5.76 -8.19 -11.05
C ASP A 287 7.27 -8.34 -10.78
N PRO A 288 8.10 -8.68 -11.79
CA PRO A 288 9.53 -8.88 -11.60
C PRO A 288 10.27 -7.58 -11.22
N TYR A 289 9.67 -6.41 -11.41
CA TYR A 289 10.25 -5.12 -11.04
C TYR A 289 9.89 -4.68 -9.62
N ILE A 290 9.01 -5.42 -8.93
CA ILE A 290 8.61 -5.13 -7.55
C ILE A 290 8.99 -6.30 -6.66
N GLN A 291 9.95 -6.06 -5.77
CA GLN A 291 10.43 -7.10 -4.87
C GLN A 291 9.53 -7.28 -3.65
N VAL A 292 9.47 -8.50 -3.13
CA VAL A 292 8.77 -8.79 -1.88
C VAL A 292 9.67 -8.45 -0.69
N ALA A 293 9.12 -7.80 0.33
CA ALA A 293 9.81 -7.33 1.53
C ALA A 293 10.74 -8.36 2.22
N ASP A 294 10.40 -9.65 2.16
CA ASP A 294 11.14 -10.75 2.79
C ASP A 294 12.38 -11.18 1.99
N ARG A 295 12.42 -10.90 0.68
CA ARG A 295 13.54 -11.20 -0.22
C ARG A 295 14.41 -9.98 -0.53
N ALA A 296 13.94 -8.80 -0.13
CA ALA A 296 14.61 -7.54 -0.44
C ALA A 296 15.99 -7.46 0.24
N SER A 297 17.03 -7.19 -0.55
CA SER A 297 18.42 -7.10 -0.06
C SER A 297 19.24 -6.13 -0.89
N TYR A 298 20.33 -5.60 -0.33
CA TYR A 298 21.19 -4.69 -1.09
C TYR A 298 21.82 -5.37 -2.31
N ALA A 299 22.16 -6.66 -2.18
CA ALA A 299 22.74 -7.47 -3.24
C ALA A 299 21.79 -7.63 -4.44
N ASP A 300 20.49 -7.73 -4.18
CA ASP A 300 19.45 -7.83 -5.21
C ASP A 300 19.28 -6.53 -6.01
N TRP A 301 19.46 -5.36 -5.37
CA TRP A 301 19.31 -4.06 -6.05
C TRP A 301 20.52 -3.62 -6.89
N ARG A 302 21.76 -3.89 -6.45
CA ARG A 302 22.98 -3.15 -6.83
C ARG A 302 22.99 -2.57 -8.27
N PRO A 303 23.15 -1.25 -8.42
CA PRO A 303 23.08 -0.60 -9.72
C PRO A 303 24.32 -0.90 -10.56
N ARG A 304 24.14 -0.91 -11.87
CA ARG A 304 25.25 -0.94 -12.85
C ARG A 304 25.82 0.48 -12.99
N THR A 305 27.10 0.62 -13.32
CA THR A 305 27.77 1.94 -13.36
C THR A 305 27.17 2.90 -14.41
N ASP A 306 26.58 2.36 -15.47
CA ASP A 306 25.91 3.11 -16.56
C ASP A 306 24.38 3.01 -16.48
N ALA A 307 23.84 2.74 -15.30
CA ALA A 307 22.42 2.44 -15.13
C ALA A 307 21.53 3.69 -15.33
N PRO A 308 20.42 3.59 -16.09
CA PRO A 308 19.47 4.69 -16.22
C PRO A 308 18.89 5.13 -14.87
N PRO A 309 18.33 6.35 -14.76
CA PRO A 309 17.71 6.85 -13.52
C PRO A 309 16.71 5.88 -12.89
N ALA A 310 15.94 5.13 -13.68
CA ALA A 310 14.98 4.14 -13.20
C ALA A 310 15.65 3.03 -12.34
N ASP A 311 16.89 2.67 -12.62
CA ASP A 311 17.61 1.59 -11.91
C ASP A 311 18.06 2.00 -10.50
N TRP A 312 17.97 3.29 -10.15
CA TRP A 312 18.21 3.76 -8.78
C TRP A 312 17.02 3.49 -7.84
N TRP A 313 15.85 3.23 -8.40
CA TRP A 313 14.66 2.86 -7.65
C TRP A 313 14.72 1.38 -7.28
N TYR A 314 14.40 1.09 -6.03
CA TYR A 314 14.22 -0.27 -5.54
C TYR A 314 12.80 -0.43 -4.99
N PRO A 315 11.83 -0.78 -5.86
CA PRO A 315 10.44 -0.92 -5.46
C PRO A 315 10.27 -2.20 -4.63
N VAL A 316 9.77 -2.06 -3.41
CA VAL A 316 9.55 -3.17 -2.48
C VAL A 316 8.11 -3.16 -1.99
N ARG A 317 7.37 -4.23 -2.29
CA ARG A 317 5.99 -4.40 -1.83
C ARG A 317 5.96 -4.87 -0.38
N LEU A 318 5.23 -4.13 0.46
CA LEU A 318 4.86 -4.59 1.80
C LEU A 318 3.82 -5.71 1.69
N ARG A 319 4.01 -6.76 2.50
CA ARG A 319 3.07 -7.87 2.62
C ARG A 319 2.04 -7.59 3.71
N ASP A 320 0.90 -8.27 3.60
CA ASP A 320 -0.07 -8.35 4.68
C ASP A 320 0.47 -9.25 5.82
N LEU A 321 -0.14 -9.15 7.00
CA LEU A 321 0.26 -9.90 8.19
C LEU A 321 -0.13 -11.37 8.07
N TYR A 322 0.77 -12.27 8.49
CA TYR A 322 0.43 -13.67 8.67
C TYR A 322 -0.48 -13.85 9.89
N GLU A 323 -1.21 -14.97 9.94
CA GLU A 323 -2.11 -15.30 11.06
C GLU A 323 -1.41 -15.22 12.42
N VAL A 324 -0.16 -15.69 12.52
CA VAL A 324 0.62 -15.59 13.77
C VAL A 324 0.89 -14.15 14.18
N GLU A 325 1.13 -13.26 13.21
CA GLU A 325 1.38 -11.84 13.46
C GLU A 325 0.08 -11.12 13.84
N VAL A 326 -1.05 -11.50 13.24
CA VAL A 326 -2.38 -11.04 13.68
C VAL A 326 -2.64 -11.44 15.14
N SER A 327 -2.23 -12.65 15.55
CA SER A 327 -2.32 -13.09 16.95
C SER A 327 -1.45 -12.27 17.89
N LEU A 328 -0.21 -11.94 17.47
CA LEU A 328 0.69 -11.06 18.23
C LEU A 328 0.12 -9.65 18.37
N GLU A 329 -0.49 -9.11 17.31
CA GLU A 329 -1.15 -7.80 17.35
C GLU A 329 -2.38 -7.81 18.27
N ALA A 330 -3.14 -8.91 18.33
CA ALA A 330 -4.22 -9.06 19.32
C ALA A 330 -3.69 -8.97 20.77
N GLY A 331 -2.48 -9.47 21.03
CA GLY A 331 -1.80 -9.39 22.31
C GLY A 331 -1.45 -7.97 22.77
N ARG A 332 -1.39 -6.99 21.85
CA ARG A 332 -1.16 -5.58 22.18
C ARG A 332 -2.38 -4.88 22.80
N HIS A 333 -3.55 -5.53 22.82
CA HIS A 333 -4.76 -5.02 23.47
C HIS A 333 -4.91 -5.61 24.90
N PRO A 334 -4.43 -4.91 25.95
CA PRO A 334 -4.26 -5.51 27.28
C PRO A 334 -5.58 -5.97 27.94
N VAL A 335 -6.70 -5.34 27.63
CA VAL A 335 -7.99 -5.61 28.30
C VAL A 335 -8.65 -6.91 27.81
N HIS A 336 -8.39 -7.34 26.57
CA HIS A 336 -9.09 -8.47 25.94
C HIS A 336 -8.17 -9.45 25.17
N ALA A 337 -6.86 -9.40 25.41
CA ALA A 337 -5.85 -10.15 24.66
C ALA A 337 -6.21 -11.63 24.43
N THR A 338 -6.61 -12.38 25.46
CA THR A 338 -6.94 -13.81 25.32
C THR A 338 -8.15 -14.08 24.43
N ARG A 339 -9.19 -13.23 24.49
CA ARG A 339 -10.39 -13.39 23.66
C ARG A 339 -10.13 -12.94 22.22
N LEU A 340 -9.40 -11.85 22.03
CA LEU A 340 -8.98 -11.39 20.71
C LEU A 340 -8.06 -12.39 20.01
N ALA A 341 -7.13 -13.02 20.74
CA ALA A 341 -6.28 -14.09 20.22
C ALA A 341 -7.08 -15.32 19.78
N ARG A 342 -8.21 -15.62 20.43
CA ARG A 342 -9.13 -16.68 19.95
C ARG A 342 -9.84 -16.26 18.66
N ALA A 343 -10.13 -14.98 18.46
CA ALA A 343 -10.75 -14.47 17.24
C ALA A 343 -9.77 -14.30 16.06
N THR A 344 -8.47 -14.52 16.26
CA THR A 344 -7.44 -14.36 15.22
C THR A 344 -7.78 -15.06 13.89
N PRO A 345 -8.25 -16.32 13.84
CA PRO A 345 -8.58 -16.96 12.56
C PRO A 345 -9.68 -16.21 11.81
N LEU A 346 -10.72 -15.72 12.50
CA LEU A 346 -11.78 -14.90 11.91
C LEU A 346 -11.21 -13.58 11.38
N VAL A 347 -10.42 -12.87 12.20
CA VAL A 347 -9.84 -11.56 11.84
C VAL A 347 -8.92 -11.70 10.63
N HIS A 348 -8.04 -12.70 10.63
CA HIS A 348 -7.14 -12.97 9.54
C HIS A 348 -7.91 -13.40 8.28
N ARG A 349 -8.94 -14.26 8.38
CA ARG A 349 -9.75 -14.67 7.21
C ARG A 349 -10.59 -13.54 6.63
N LEU A 350 -11.12 -12.62 7.45
CA LEU A 350 -11.82 -11.44 6.97
C LEU A 350 -10.86 -10.50 6.24
N THR A 351 -9.79 -10.11 6.92
CA THR A 351 -8.91 -9.01 6.47
C THR A 351 -7.78 -9.47 5.55
N TYR A 352 -7.52 -10.78 5.48
CA TYR A 352 -6.33 -11.39 4.89
C TYR A 352 -5.02 -10.80 5.45
N GLY A 353 -5.06 -10.35 6.71
CA GLY A 353 -3.89 -9.78 7.38
C GLY A 353 -3.64 -8.30 7.05
N HIS A 354 -4.54 -7.62 6.34
CA HIS A 354 -4.37 -6.20 6.02
C HIS A 354 -4.20 -5.37 7.31
N PRO A 355 -3.02 -4.76 7.58
CA PRO A 355 -2.66 -4.28 8.92
C PRO A 355 -3.66 -3.31 9.54
N TRP A 356 -4.06 -2.27 8.81
CA TRP A 356 -5.03 -1.30 9.31
C TRP A 356 -6.40 -1.93 9.54
N SER A 357 -6.85 -2.82 8.65
CA SER A 357 -8.14 -3.51 8.81
C SER A 357 -8.13 -4.45 10.02
N VAL A 358 -7.02 -5.15 10.25
CA VAL A 358 -6.83 -5.99 11.45
C VAL A 358 -7.02 -5.15 12.72
N GLN A 359 -6.41 -3.97 12.77
CA GLN A 359 -6.56 -3.06 13.91
C GLN A 359 -8.01 -2.58 14.10
N GLN A 360 -8.71 -2.21 13.01
CA GLN A 360 -10.11 -1.78 13.09
C GLN A 360 -11.03 -2.91 13.56
N VAL A 361 -10.84 -4.12 13.03
CA VAL A 361 -11.61 -5.31 13.41
C VAL A 361 -11.33 -5.69 14.87
N HIS A 362 -10.07 -5.71 15.32
CA HIS A 362 -9.73 -5.94 16.74
C HIS A 362 -10.34 -4.90 17.66
N THR A 363 -10.33 -3.62 17.26
CA THR A 363 -10.93 -2.53 18.03
C THR A 363 -12.45 -2.71 18.15
N ALA A 364 -13.13 -3.06 17.05
CA ALA A 364 -14.57 -3.33 17.06
C ALA A 364 -14.92 -4.55 17.93
N ILE A 365 -14.18 -5.66 17.80
CA ILE A 365 -14.36 -6.84 18.67
C ILE A 365 -14.13 -6.47 20.13
N GLY A 366 -13.08 -5.70 20.44
CA GLY A 366 -12.81 -5.20 21.79
C GLY A 366 -13.97 -4.38 22.36
N GLY A 367 -14.58 -3.51 21.54
CA GLY A 367 -15.76 -2.73 21.92
C GLY A 367 -17.00 -3.60 22.22
N LEU A 368 -17.28 -4.59 21.37
CA LEU A 368 -18.38 -5.55 21.58
C LEU A 368 -18.17 -6.37 22.85
N LEU A 369 -16.95 -6.86 23.08
CA LEU A 369 -16.59 -7.62 24.28
C LEU A 369 -16.73 -6.78 25.55
N ALA A 370 -16.33 -5.51 25.52
CA ALA A 370 -16.50 -4.58 26.63
C ALA A 370 -17.98 -4.31 26.95
N ALA A 371 -18.86 -4.36 25.94
CA ALA A 371 -20.30 -4.24 26.10
C ALA A 371 -20.99 -5.52 26.62
N GLY A 372 -20.23 -6.60 26.89
CA GLY A 372 -20.77 -7.86 27.43
C GLY A 372 -21.56 -8.69 26.40
N VAL A 373 -21.36 -8.39 25.12
CA VAL A 373 -22.06 -9.00 23.99
C VAL A 373 -21.50 -10.41 23.70
N SER A 374 -22.30 -11.29 23.10
CA SER A 374 -21.95 -12.71 22.91
C SER A 374 -21.08 -12.93 21.67
N ASP A 375 -20.44 -14.11 21.57
CA ASP A 375 -19.66 -14.48 20.38
C ASP A 375 -20.53 -14.57 19.09
N ARG A 376 -21.86 -14.71 19.21
CA ARG A 376 -22.76 -14.73 18.04
C ARG A 376 -22.84 -13.36 17.37
N ASP A 377 -22.68 -12.29 18.12
CA ASP A 377 -22.76 -10.93 17.58
C ASP A 377 -21.55 -10.58 16.69
N LEU A 378 -20.51 -11.42 16.69
CA LEU A 378 -19.40 -11.32 15.74
C LEU A 378 -19.82 -11.62 14.29
N TYR A 379 -20.94 -12.32 14.06
CA TYR A 379 -21.52 -12.49 12.72
C TYR A 379 -21.93 -11.13 12.10
N GLY A 380 -22.41 -10.20 12.95
CA GLY A 380 -22.79 -8.83 12.56
C GLY A 380 -21.67 -7.80 12.67
N LEU A 381 -20.40 -8.23 12.80
CA LEU A 381 -19.28 -7.34 13.11
C LEU A 381 -19.16 -6.15 12.14
N LEU A 382 -19.39 -6.36 10.84
CA LEU A 382 -19.29 -5.31 9.83
C LEU A 382 -20.37 -4.25 9.94
N ASP A 383 -21.50 -4.54 10.60
CA ASP A 383 -22.57 -3.57 10.85
C ASP A 383 -22.36 -2.76 12.12
N THR A 384 -21.36 -3.15 12.93
CA THR A 384 -21.11 -2.49 14.20
C THR A 384 -20.90 -1.00 13.97
N PRO A 385 -21.70 -0.13 14.60
CA PRO A 385 -21.61 1.31 14.39
C PRO A 385 -20.29 1.85 14.95
N VAL A 386 -19.48 2.49 14.10
CA VAL A 386 -18.20 3.05 14.51
C VAL A 386 -18.39 4.50 14.98
N PRO A 387 -17.88 4.87 16.17
CA PRO A 387 -17.84 6.28 16.58
C PRO A 387 -16.99 7.10 15.61
N ARG A 388 -17.53 8.20 15.08
CA ARG A 388 -16.75 9.22 14.36
C ARG A 388 -16.53 10.42 15.27
N ASP A 389 -15.29 10.90 15.33
CA ASP A 389 -14.98 12.17 15.99
C ASP A 389 -15.77 13.31 15.33
N GLY A 390 -16.55 14.04 16.12
CA GLY A 390 -17.36 15.18 15.68
C GLY A 390 -18.64 14.84 14.87
N GLY A 391 -19.03 13.57 14.76
CA GLY A 391 -20.26 13.16 14.05
C GLY A 391 -21.52 13.13 14.92
N ASP A 392 -22.70 13.19 14.29
CA ASP A 392 -24.00 13.02 14.96
C ASP A 392 -24.06 11.62 15.63
N PRO A 393 -24.26 11.54 16.96
CA PRO A 393 -24.34 10.26 17.67
C PRO A 393 -25.46 9.34 17.18
N VAL A 394 -26.47 9.85 16.48
CA VAL A 394 -27.63 9.09 15.99
C VAL A 394 -27.38 8.40 14.65
N ARG A 395 -26.43 8.87 13.82
CA ARG A 395 -26.13 8.30 12.49
C ARG A 395 -24.68 7.85 12.37
N ARG A 396 -24.33 6.78 13.11
CA ARG A 396 -23.02 6.15 13.00
C ARG A 396 -22.97 5.20 11.80
N PRO A 397 -21.99 5.34 10.90
CA PRO A 397 -21.84 4.40 9.80
C PRO A 397 -21.39 3.01 10.31
N PRO A 398 -21.77 1.93 9.60
CA PRO A 398 -21.28 0.59 9.91
C PRO A 398 -19.78 0.47 9.61
N LEU A 399 -19.08 -0.38 10.36
CA LEU A 399 -17.64 -0.66 10.22
C LEU A 399 -17.25 -0.98 8.76
N GLY A 400 -18.01 -1.83 8.08
CA GLY A 400 -17.76 -2.22 6.69
C GLY A 400 -17.71 -1.01 5.75
N ALA A 401 -18.63 -0.04 5.92
CA ALA A 401 -18.65 1.18 5.11
C ALA A 401 -17.44 2.08 5.41
N VAL A 402 -17.09 2.27 6.69
CA VAL A 402 -15.93 3.08 7.09
C VAL A 402 -14.63 2.50 6.53
N VAL A 403 -14.45 1.18 6.65
CA VAL A 403 -13.27 0.49 6.12
C VAL A 403 -13.23 0.61 4.60
N ARG A 404 -14.32 0.32 3.91
CA ARG A 404 -14.38 0.40 2.44
C ARG A 404 -14.02 1.80 1.94
N ASP A 405 -14.57 2.83 2.55
CA ASP A 405 -14.34 4.22 2.13
C ASP A 405 -12.86 4.61 2.28
N TYR A 406 -12.20 4.14 3.35
CA TYR A 406 -10.76 4.31 3.58
C TYR A 406 -9.90 3.50 2.61
N LEU A 407 -10.24 2.24 2.33
CA LEU A 407 -9.43 1.39 1.43
C LEU A 407 -9.51 1.83 -0.04
N LEU A 408 -10.64 2.41 -0.44
CA LEU A 408 -10.82 2.98 -1.77
C LEU A 408 -10.35 4.43 -1.86
N ASP A 409 -9.69 4.95 -0.83
CA ASP A 409 -9.13 6.29 -0.85
C ASP A 409 -8.15 6.46 -2.01
N GLY A 410 -8.27 7.59 -2.72
CA GLY A 410 -7.55 7.84 -3.98
C GLY A 410 -8.26 7.39 -5.26
N LEU A 411 -9.37 6.64 -5.21
CA LEU A 411 -10.24 6.44 -6.39
C LEU A 411 -11.27 7.57 -6.52
N THR A 412 -11.52 8.01 -7.77
CA THR A 412 -12.61 8.95 -8.08
C THR A 412 -13.96 8.30 -7.83
N ILE A 413 -15.02 9.12 -7.69
CA ILE A 413 -16.38 8.64 -7.45
C ILE A 413 -16.81 7.64 -8.55
N ASP A 414 -16.53 7.94 -9.82
CA ASP A 414 -16.88 7.06 -10.94
C ASP A 414 -16.07 5.75 -10.91
N GLN A 415 -14.77 5.81 -10.56
CA GLN A 415 -13.93 4.62 -10.43
C GLN A 415 -14.40 3.71 -9.28
N ARG A 416 -14.80 4.30 -8.15
CA ARG A 416 -15.42 3.56 -7.03
C ARG A 416 -16.73 2.91 -7.48
N ALA A 417 -17.57 3.64 -8.22
CA ALA A 417 -18.82 3.12 -8.75
C ALA A 417 -18.60 1.92 -9.68
N ALA A 418 -17.52 1.95 -10.49
CA ALA A 418 -17.10 0.86 -11.38
C ALA A 418 -16.44 -0.31 -10.66
N ALA A 419 -15.75 -0.10 -9.54
CA ALA A 419 -15.11 -1.18 -8.78
C ALA A 419 -16.12 -2.18 -8.18
N VAL A 420 -17.34 -1.72 -7.87
CA VAL A 420 -18.41 -2.55 -7.28
C VAL A 420 -18.86 -3.69 -8.20
N PRO A 421 -19.32 -3.46 -9.43
CA PRO A 421 -19.64 -4.56 -10.35
C PRO A 421 -18.42 -5.44 -10.69
N VAL A 422 -17.20 -4.90 -10.65
CA VAL A 422 -15.97 -5.70 -10.83
C VAL A 422 -15.82 -6.78 -9.74
N ALA A 423 -16.26 -6.52 -8.51
CA ALA A 423 -16.20 -7.48 -7.42
C ALA A 423 -17.13 -8.70 -7.60
N ALA A 424 -18.20 -8.57 -8.40
CA ALA A 424 -19.10 -9.70 -8.73
C ALA A 424 -18.41 -10.76 -9.60
N ALA A 425 -17.52 -10.33 -10.50
CA ALA A 425 -16.79 -11.21 -11.39
C ALA A 425 -15.70 -11.97 -10.65
N ARG A 426 -15.49 -13.25 -10.95
CA ARG A 426 -14.40 -14.02 -10.35
C ARG A 426 -13.03 -13.44 -10.69
N THR A 427 -12.84 -13.11 -11.97
CA THR A 427 -11.68 -12.35 -12.43
C THR A 427 -12.13 -10.95 -12.83
N PRO A 428 -11.41 -9.88 -12.44
CA PRO A 428 -11.78 -8.52 -12.80
C PRO A 428 -11.90 -8.30 -14.31
N ALA A 429 -11.08 -9.01 -15.10
CA ALA A 429 -11.16 -8.99 -16.56
C ALA A 429 -12.51 -9.49 -17.11
N ALA A 430 -13.19 -10.42 -16.43
CA ALA A 430 -14.51 -10.87 -16.86
C ALA A 430 -15.58 -9.78 -16.70
N ALA A 431 -15.50 -8.94 -15.66
CA ALA A 431 -16.40 -7.79 -15.51
C ALA A 431 -16.28 -6.81 -16.68
N VAL A 432 -15.05 -6.45 -17.07
CA VAL A 432 -14.80 -5.55 -18.21
C VAL A 432 -15.29 -6.17 -19.52
N ASN A 433 -14.94 -7.43 -19.79
CA ASN A 433 -15.24 -8.08 -21.07
C ASN A 433 -16.71 -8.52 -21.22
N SER A 434 -17.45 -8.64 -20.13
CA SER A 434 -18.87 -9.00 -20.16
C SER A 434 -19.79 -7.87 -20.61
N GLY A 435 -19.28 -6.63 -20.63
CA GLY A 435 -20.07 -5.42 -20.87
C GLY A 435 -20.79 -4.91 -19.62
N LEU A 436 -20.52 -5.47 -18.44
CA LEU A 436 -21.13 -5.06 -17.17
C LEU A 436 -20.85 -3.59 -16.81
N LEU A 437 -19.77 -3.02 -17.35
CA LEU A 437 -19.37 -1.63 -17.11
C LEU A 437 -19.88 -0.66 -18.21
N ASN A 438 -20.66 -1.13 -19.19
CA ASN A 438 -21.06 -0.32 -20.34
C ASN A 438 -22.04 0.81 -19.99
N GLU A 439 -22.77 0.66 -18.87
CA GLU A 439 -23.70 1.68 -18.38
C GLU A 439 -22.99 2.81 -17.60
N LEU A 440 -21.69 2.66 -17.33
CA LEU A 440 -20.87 3.64 -16.62
C LEU A 440 -20.12 4.57 -17.57
N SER A 441 -19.52 5.63 -17.02
CA SER A 441 -18.71 6.57 -17.81
C SER A 441 -17.53 5.84 -18.48
N GLU A 442 -17.20 6.25 -19.72
CA GLU A 442 -16.09 5.66 -20.48
C GLU A 442 -14.77 5.75 -19.73
N HIS A 443 -14.52 6.89 -19.09
CA HIS A 443 -13.36 7.09 -18.25
C HIS A 443 -13.27 6.05 -17.11
N ALA A 444 -14.37 5.76 -16.41
CA ALA A 444 -14.36 4.79 -15.32
C ALA A 444 -14.14 3.35 -15.82
N ARG A 445 -14.84 2.97 -16.90
CA ARG A 445 -14.68 1.66 -17.54
C ARG A 445 -13.23 1.40 -17.97
N ASP A 446 -12.57 2.42 -18.52
CA ASP A 446 -11.23 2.27 -19.09
C ASP A 446 -10.12 2.41 -18.03
N THR A 447 -10.38 3.11 -16.92
CA THR A 447 -9.37 3.36 -15.88
C THR A 447 -9.48 2.45 -14.65
N VAL A 448 -10.66 1.93 -14.29
CA VAL A 448 -10.87 1.18 -13.02
C VAL A 448 -9.88 0.03 -12.83
N MET A 449 -9.63 -0.75 -13.89
CA MET A 449 -8.70 -1.88 -13.82
C MET A 449 -7.25 -1.44 -13.64
N LEU A 450 -6.88 -0.36 -14.32
CA LEU A 450 -5.56 0.23 -14.20
C LEU A 450 -5.36 0.78 -12.78
N GLU A 451 -6.36 1.43 -12.20
CA GLU A 451 -6.30 1.95 -10.84
C GLU A 451 -6.22 0.85 -9.78
N LEU A 452 -7.10 -0.14 -9.85
CA LEU A 452 -7.08 -1.28 -8.92
C LEU A 452 -5.73 -2.01 -8.98
N ARG A 453 -5.12 -2.11 -10.17
CA ARG A 453 -3.79 -2.68 -10.32
C ARG A 453 -2.71 -1.77 -9.71
N ASN A 454 -2.71 -0.48 -10.02
CA ASN A 454 -1.68 0.45 -9.55
C ASN A 454 -1.72 0.68 -8.04
N GLN A 455 -2.91 0.66 -7.44
CA GLN A 455 -3.10 0.64 -5.98
C GLN A 455 -2.87 -0.75 -5.36
N LEU A 456 -2.36 -1.71 -6.14
CA LEU A 456 -1.99 -3.06 -5.72
C LEU A 456 -3.15 -3.92 -5.23
N TRP A 457 -4.41 -3.59 -5.53
CA TRP A 457 -5.60 -4.36 -5.12
C TRP A 457 -5.76 -5.70 -5.82
N LEU A 458 -4.95 -5.97 -6.85
CA LEU A 458 -4.90 -7.28 -7.51
C LEU A 458 -3.95 -8.24 -6.78
N PHE A 459 -4.37 -9.51 -6.69
CA PHE A 459 -3.70 -10.61 -6.00
C PHE A 459 -3.57 -11.84 -6.90
N ALA A 460 -2.58 -12.69 -6.59
CA ALA A 460 -2.57 -14.04 -7.15
C ALA A 460 -3.82 -14.79 -6.65
N PRO A 461 -4.45 -15.63 -7.47
CA PRO A 461 -5.55 -16.48 -7.04
C PRO A 461 -5.18 -17.25 -5.78
N ILE A 462 -6.10 -17.27 -4.82
CA ILE A 462 -5.98 -18.12 -3.64
C ILE A 462 -6.74 -19.41 -3.98
N PRO A 463 -6.13 -20.60 -3.83
CA PRO A 463 -6.85 -21.86 -4.00
C PRO A 463 -8.04 -21.93 -3.04
N GLU A 464 -9.25 -21.97 -3.56
CA GLU A 464 -10.50 -22.01 -2.77
C GLU A 464 -10.85 -23.46 -2.40
N ASP A 465 -9.95 -24.12 -1.66
CA ASP A 465 -10.05 -25.53 -1.25
C ASP A 465 -10.41 -25.70 0.24
N ALA A 466 -10.24 -26.93 0.76
CA ALA A 466 -10.51 -27.25 2.16
C ALA A 466 -9.78 -26.32 3.13
N ASN A 467 -8.54 -25.91 2.87
CA ASN A 467 -7.76 -25.04 3.74
C ASN A 467 -8.44 -23.68 3.93
N THR A 468 -8.94 -23.10 2.84
CA THR A 468 -9.70 -21.84 2.92
C THR A 468 -11.08 -22.02 3.54
N ARG A 469 -11.59 -23.25 3.59
CA ARG A 469 -12.86 -23.61 4.20
C ARG A 469 -12.68 -24.23 5.58
N GLY A 470 -11.59 -23.90 6.27
CA GLY A 470 -11.34 -24.33 7.66
C GLY A 470 -11.07 -25.81 7.85
N GLY A 471 -10.85 -26.56 6.77
CA GLY A 471 -10.23 -27.88 6.81
C GLY A 471 -8.72 -27.80 6.97
N ARG A 472 -8.07 -28.91 7.31
CA ARG A 472 -6.62 -29.00 7.55
C ARG A 472 -5.85 -29.22 6.25
N GLY A 473 -4.97 -28.28 5.94
CA GLY A 473 -4.02 -28.35 4.82
C GLY A 473 -4.68 -28.20 3.44
N PRO A 474 -3.91 -27.89 2.39
CA PRO A 474 -4.43 -27.76 1.04
C PRO A 474 -4.93 -29.12 0.55
N SER A 475 -5.99 -29.10 -0.24
CA SER A 475 -6.55 -30.33 -0.80
C SER A 475 -5.59 -30.99 -1.83
N GLY A 476 -4.67 -30.21 -2.41
CA GLY A 476 -3.55 -30.72 -3.23
C GLY A 476 -3.87 -30.91 -4.72
N TYR A 477 -5.12 -30.79 -5.12
CA TYR A 477 -5.57 -30.90 -6.52
C TYR A 477 -5.94 -29.58 -7.20
N LEU A 478 -5.88 -28.47 -6.46
CA LEU A 478 -5.89 -27.12 -7.04
C LEU A 478 -4.44 -26.67 -7.26
N VAL A 479 -4.21 -25.95 -8.36
CA VAL A 479 -2.88 -25.44 -8.72
C VAL A 479 -2.36 -24.56 -7.58
N ALA A 480 -1.08 -24.71 -7.26
CA ALA A 480 -0.43 -23.91 -6.23
C ALA A 480 -0.39 -22.43 -6.67
N PRO A 481 -0.64 -21.48 -5.76
CA PRO A 481 -0.64 -20.07 -6.09
C PRO A 481 0.71 -19.65 -6.70
N GLY A 482 0.67 -19.00 -7.87
CA GLY A 482 1.86 -18.51 -8.57
C GLY A 482 2.24 -19.28 -9.84
N ALA A 483 1.34 -20.11 -10.38
CA ALA A 483 1.51 -20.61 -11.74
C ALA A 483 1.41 -19.44 -12.75
N PRO A 484 2.26 -19.39 -13.79
CA PRO A 484 2.36 -18.24 -14.72
C PRO A 484 1.08 -17.97 -15.54
N GLU A 485 0.11 -18.88 -15.55
CA GLU A 485 -1.17 -18.76 -16.27
C GLU A 485 -2.32 -18.22 -15.40
N GLU A 486 -2.08 -17.98 -14.10
CA GLU A 486 -3.13 -17.56 -13.18
C GLU A 486 -3.52 -16.09 -13.36
N ARG A 487 -4.81 -15.86 -13.68
CA ARG A 487 -5.36 -14.51 -13.86
C ARG A 487 -5.49 -13.83 -12.50
N PRO A 488 -5.05 -12.56 -12.35
CA PRO A 488 -5.15 -11.86 -11.08
C PRO A 488 -6.62 -11.73 -10.64
N VAL A 489 -6.85 -11.83 -9.33
CA VAL A 489 -8.15 -11.64 -8.68
C VAL A 489 -8.12 -10.38 -7.80
N LEU A 490 -9.29 -9.86 -7.44
CA LEU A 490 -9.37 -8.81 -6.42
C LEU A 490 -8.96 -9.35 -5.05
N HIS A 491 -8.30 -8.51 -4.25
CA HIS A 491 -8.01 -8.82 -2.86
C HIS A 491 -9.28 -9.24 -2.11
N PRO A 492 -9.33 -10.40 -1.43
CA PRO A 492 -10.58 -10.95 -0.92
C PRO A 492 -11.31 -10.03 0.07
N TRP A 493 -10.56 -9.33 0.92
CA TRP A 493 -11.15 -8.35 1.85
C TRP A 493 -11.85 -7.20 1.13
N LEU A 494 -11.21 -6.64 0.10
CA LEU A 494 -11.81 -5.56 -0.68
C LEU A 494 -13.01 -6.09 -1.48
N ARG A 495 -12.88 -7.28 -2.07
CA ARG A 495 -13.96 -7.96 -2.81
C ARG A 495 -15.20 -8.13 -1.92
N LEU A 496 -15.04 -8.59 -0.68
CA LEU A 496 -16.14 -8.75 0.27
C LEU A 496 -16.87 -7.42 0.53
N LEU A 497 -16.13 -6.35 0.83
CA LEU A 497 -16.71 -5.03 1.10
C LEU A 497 -17.45 -4.44 -0.13
N LEU A 498 -16.90 -4.65 -1.32
CA LEU A 498 -17.54 -4.21 -2.57
C LEU A 498 -18.78 -5.04 -2.90
N LEU A 499 -18.78 -6.34 -2.59
CA LEU A 499 -19.97 -7.21 -2.72
C LEU A 499 -21.07 -6.81 -1.73
N GLU A 500 -20.73 -6.37 -0.52
CA GLU A 500 -21.71 -5.80 0.41
C GLU A 500 -22.33 -4.52 -0.14
N GLU A 501 -21.53 -3.64 -0.77
CA GLU A 501 -22.06 -2.48 -1.46
C GLU A 501 -22.99 -2.87 -2.61
N LEU A 502 -22.59 -3.84 -3.43
CA LEU A 502 -23.39 -4.33 -4.55
C LEU A 502 -24.75 -4.88 -4.07
N ALA A 503 -24.75 -5.64 -2.98
CA ALA A 503 -25.96 -6.19 -2.37
C ALA A 503 -26.86 -5.11 -1.76
N GLY A 504 -26.28 -4.02 -1.26
CA GLY A 504 -27.01 -2.89 -0.67
C GLY A 504 -27.55 -1.85 -1.67
N ARG A 505 -27.15 -1.92 -2.96
CA ARG A 505 -27.59 -0.94 -3.96
C ARG A 505 -29.06 -1.14 -4.33
N PRO A 506 -29.89 -0.07 -4.29
CA PRO A 506 -31.30 -0.18 -4.65
C PRO A 506 -31.44 -0.52 -6.13
N ALA A 507 -32.50 -1.25 -6.46
CA ALA A 507 -32.85 -1.51 -7.86
C ALA A 507 -33.23 -0.19 -8.56
N PRO A 508 -32.80 0.03 -9.82
CA PRO A 508 -33.35 1.10 -10.65
C PRO A 508 -34.85 0.87 -10.86
N ALA A 509 -35.61 1.94 -11.10
CA ALA A 509 -37.06 1.87 -11.24
C ALA A 509 -37.48 0.85 -12.32
N GLY A 510 -38.10 -0.26 -11.91
CA GLY A 510 -38.56 -1.34 -12.80
C GLY A 510 -37.47 -2.32 -13.29
N GLY A 511 -36.24 -2.20 -12.82
CA GLY A 511 -35.14 -3.12 -13.16
C GLY A 511 -34.81 -4.12 -12.04
N PRO A 512 -33.98 -5.14 -12.33
CA PRO A 512 -33.47 -6.06 -11.30
C PRO A 512 -32.57 -5.33 -10.30
N ALA A 513 -32.44 -5.88 -9.09
CA ALA A 513 -31.46 -5.41 -8.12
C ALA A 513 -30.03 -5.52 -8.69
N ALA A 514 -29.11 -4.64 -8.27
CA ALA A 514 -27.77 -4.56 -8.84
C ALA A 514 -27.00 -5.90 -8.76
N TRP A 515 -27.14 -6.63 -7.66
CA TRP A 515 -26.60 -7.99 -7.50
C TRP A 515 -27.11 -8.96 -8.57
N GLN A 516 -28.43 -9.03 -8.75
CA GLN A 516 -29.06 -9.92 -9.72
C GLN A 516 -28.63 -9.56 -11.14
N HIS A 517 -28.66 -8.27 -11.48
CA HIS A 517 -28.21 -7.78 -12.77
C HIS A 517 -26.77 -8.23 -13.08
N ALA A 518 -25.85 -8.00 -12.15
CA ALA A 518 -24.44 -8.33 -12.34
C ALA A 518 -24.21 -9.83 -12.57
N HIS A 519 -24.80 -10.68 -11.72
CA HIS A 519 -24.61 -12.13 -11.84
C HIS A 519 -25.35 -12.74 -13.04
N GLN A 520 -26.51 -12.20 -13.45
CA GLN A 520 -27.19 -12.62 -14.68
C GLN A 520 -26.36 -12.27 -15.93
N ALA A 521 -25.82 -11.04 -16.00
CA ALA A 521 -24.99 -10.61 -17.11
C ALA A 521 -23.70 -11.45 -17.24
N LEU A 522 -23.03 -11.73 -16.11
CA LEU A 522 -21.84 -12.57 -16.07
C LEU A 522 -22.16 -14.04 -16.41
N CYS A 523 -23.27 -14.58 -15.91
CA CYS A 523 -23.73 -15.92 -16.26
C CYS A 523 -23.94 -16.05 -17.77
N ALA A 524 -24.72 -15.15 -18.37
CA ALA A 524 -24.99 -15.15 -19.82
C ALA A 524 -23.72 -14.95 -20.66
N TRP A 525 -22.74 -14.18 -20.16
CA TRP A 525 -21.44 -14.03 -20.83
C TRP A 525 -20.63 -15.33 -20.80
N HIS A 526 -20.56 -16.01 -19.65
CA HIS A 526 -19.85 -17.28 -19.53
C HIS A 526 -20.51 -18.42 -20.32
N GLU A 527 -21.84 -18.44 -20.40
CA GLU A 527 -22.60 -19.35 -21.26
C GLU A 527 -22.26 -19.15 -22.74
N ARG A 528 -22.19 -17.90 -23.22
CA ARG A 528 -21.76 -17.57 -24.59
C ARG A 528 -20.32 -17.99 -24.89
N LEU A 529 -19.45 -18.03 -23.89
CA LEU A 529 -18.06 -18.47 -24.01
C LEU A 529 -17.89 -19.99 -23.80
N SER A 530 -18.97 -20.74 -23.65
CA SER A 530 -18.94 -22.18 -23.35
C SER A 530 -18.10 -22.51 -22.11
N ARG A 531 -18.22 -21.69 -21.06
CA ARG A 531 -17.57 -21.88 -19.75
C ARG A 531 -18.62 -22.26 -18.69
N PRO A 532 -19.09 -23.52 -18.67
CA PRO A 532 -20.24 -23.94 -17.85
C PRO A 532 -20.00 -23.81 -16.34
N LEU A 533 -18.78 -24.08 -15.87
CA LEU A 533 -18.45 -23.97 -14.43
C LEU A 533 -18.52 -22.53 -13.92
N ASP A 534 -18.10 -21.55 -14.71
CA ASP A 534 -18.20 -20.13 -14.35
C ASP A 534 -19.66 -19.63 -14.44
N ALA A 535 -20.47 -20.19 -15.34
CA ALA A 535 -21.90 -19.92 -15.36
C ALA A 535 -22.58 -20.48 -14.10
N LEU A 536 -22.27 -21.71 -13.69
CA LEU A 536 -22.76 -22.33 -12.45
C LEU A 536 -22.34 -21.55 -11.20
N TYR A 537 -21.12 -21.00 -11.18
CA TYR A 537 -20.66 -20.08 -10.13
C TYR A 537 -21.60 -18.88 -9.97
N HIS A 538 -22.00 -18.24 -11.08
CA HIS A 538 -22.92 -17.11 -11.03
C HIS A 538 -24.37 -17.51 -10.75
N ARG A 539 -24.80 -18.69 -11.20
CA ARG A 539 -26.11 -19.27 -10.82
C ARG A 539 -26.20 -19.53 -9.32
N LEU A 540 -25.13 -20.03 -8.70
CA LEU A 540 -25.08 -20.18 -7.25
C LEU A 540 -25.19 -18.83 -6.54
N ALA A 541 -24.49 -17.79 -7.03
CA ALA A 541 -24.62 -16.43 -6.49
C ALA A 541 -26.04 -15.83 -6.66
N LEU A 542 -26.81 -16.30 -7.65
CA LEU A 542 -28.23 -15.99 -7.86
C LEU A 542 -29.17 -16.87 -7.02
N ASN A 543 -28.62 -17.74 -6.16
CA ASN A 543 -29.35 -18.69 -5.32
C ASN A 543 -30.04 -19.83 -6.07
N GLU A 544 -29.59 -20.16 -7.28
CA GLU A 544 -30.09 -21.29 -8.08
C GLU A 544 -29.42 -22.61 -7.65
N LEU A 545 -29.49 -22.94 -6.35
CA LEU A 545 -28.79 -24.09 -5.76
C LEU A 545 -29.24 -25.42 -6.38
N ASP A 546 -30.53 -25.61 -6.66
CA ASP A 546 -31.07 -26.83 -7.29
C ASP A 546 -30.36 -27.14 -8.62
N THR A 547 -30.20 -26.13 -9.49
CA THR A 547 -29.51 -26.26 -10.79
C THR A 547 -28.07 -26.72 -10.61
N VAL A 548 -27.38 -26.16 -9.61
CA VAL A 548 -25.99 -26.50 -9.29
C VAL A 548 -25.89 -27.93 -8.77
N VAL A 549 -26.74 -28.32 -7.84
CA VAL A 549 -26.76 -29.67 -7.26
C VAL A 549 -27.10 -30.70 -8.33
N MET A 550 -28.07 -30.43 -9.20
CA MET A 550 -28.41 -31.30 -10.33
C MET A 550 -27.23 -31.50 -11.30
N HIS A 551 -26.40 -30.47 -11.52
CA HIS A 551 -25.18 -30.62 -12.32
C HIS A 551 -24.21 -31.63 -11.68
N PHE A 552 -23.91 -31.45 -10.39
CA PHE A 552 -23.00 -32.32 -9.66
C PHE A 552 -23.54 -33.74 -9.46
N ALA A 553 -24.85 -33.91 -9.29
CA ALA A 553 -25.50 -35.20 -9.16
C ALA A 553 -25.38 -36.03 -10.46
N ARG A 554 -25.42 -35.40 -11.64
CA ARG A 554 -25.22 -36.08 -12.93
C ARG A 554 -23.79 -36.57 -13.12
N GLY A 555 -22.81 -35.87 -12.57
CA GLY A 555 -21.39 -36.24 -12.62
C GLY A 555 -20.92 -37.11 -11.46
N PHE A 556 -21.80 -37.37 -10.48
CA PHE A 556 -21.47 -38.16 -9.30
C PHE A 556 -21.33 -39.65 -9.66
N GLY A 557 -20.35 -40.34 -9.06
CA GLY A 557 -20.02 -41.73 -9.40
C GLY A 557 -19.06 -41.90 -10.58
N ALA A 558 -18.41 -40.82 -11.04
CA ALA A 558 -17.29 -40.92 -11.99
C ALA A 558 -16.12 -41.74 -11.40
N ALA A 559 -15.31 -42.35 -12.27
CA ALA A 559 -14.20 -43.23 -11.85
C ALA A 559 -13.05 -42.50 -11.09
N ASP A 560 -12.96 -41.18 -11.23
CA ASP A 560 -12.00 -40.31 -10.53
C ASP A 560 -12.77 -39.14 -9.90
N ALA A 561 -12.73 -39.03 -8.57
CA ALA A 561 -13.43 -38.01 -7.81
C ALA A 561 -12.68 -36.67 -7.81
N VAL A 562 -11.39 -36.62 -8.18
CA VAL A 562 -10.57 -35.41 -8.09
C VAL A 562 -11.06 -34.28 -9.03
N PRO A 563 -11.36 -34.52 -10.32
CA PRO A 563 -11.95 -33.51 -11.18
C PRO A 563 -13.30 -33.02 -10.66
N TRP A 564 -14.15 -33.93 -10.17
CA TRP A 564 -15.46 -33.60 -9.61
C TRP A 564 -15.33 -32.70 -8.37
N LEU A 565 -14.40 -33.01 -7.46
CA LEU A 565 -14.09 -32.18 -6.29
C LEU A 565 -13.58 -30.80 -6.71
N ARG A 566 -12.66 -30.73 -7.69
CA ARG A 566 -12.16 -29.46 -8.22
C ARG A 566 -13.29 -28.57 -8.73
N GLU A 567 -14.23 -29.14 -9.48
CA GLU A 567 -15.41 -28.43 -9.98
C GLU A 567 -16.34 -27.99 -8.85
N LEU A 568 -16.57 -28.85 -7.86
CA LEU A 568 -17.37 -28.53 -6.67
C LEU A 568 -16.80 -27.33 -5.93
N TYR A 569 -15.50 -27.35 -5.62
CA TYR A 569 -14.80 -26.23 -4.98
C TYR A 569 -14.86 -24.96 -5.84
N HIS A 570 -14.68 -25.09 -7.17
CA HIS A 570 -14.76 -23.97 -8.11
C HIS A 570 -16.12 -23.26 -8.07
N VAL A 571 -17.22 -24.00 -8.08
CA VAL A 571 -18.58 -23.43 -8.12
C VAL A 571 -18.99 -22.89 -6.75
N THR A 572 -18.73 -23.64 -5.68
CA THR A 572 -19.10 -23.26 -4.29
C THR A 572 -18.30 -22.08 -3.73
N ALA A 573 -17.31 -21.58 -4.46
CA ALA A 573 -16.64 -20.32 -4.17
C ALA A 573 -17.44 -19.06 -4.58
N ALA A 574 -18.66 -19.24 -5.12
CA ALA A 574 -19.56 -18.15 -5.45
C ALA A 574 -19.78 -17.22 -4.25
N PRO A 575 -19.86 -15.89 -4.45
CA PRO A 575 -20.15 -14.98 -3.37
C PRO A 575 -21.58 -15.20 -2.86
N MET A 576 -21.77 -15.02 -1.56
CA MET A 576 -23.07 -15.16 -0.91
C MET A 576 -23.76 -13.79 -0.78
N HIS A 577 -25.04 -13.74 -1.13
CA HIS A 577 -25.82 -12.52 -0.93
C HIS A 577 -26.12 -12.35 0.55
N ARG A 578 -25.96 -11.13 1.07
CA ARG A 578 -26.09 -10.86 2.50
C ARG A 578 -27.43 -11.30 3.10
N ALA A 579 -28.53 -11.17 2.36
CA ALA A 579 -29.85 -11.59 2.81
C ALA A 579 -30.00 -13.10 3.07
N GLN A 580 -29.03 -13.92 2.64
CA GLN A 580 -28.98 -15.36 2.92
C GLN A 580 -28.30 -15.68 4.25
N LEU A 581 -27.62 -14.70 4.84
CA LEU A 581 -27.02 -14.82 6.16
C LEU A 581 -28.10 -14.56 7.20
N THR A 582 -28.35 -15.54 8.05
CA THR A 582 -29.24 -15.43 9.21
C THR A 582 -28.41 -15.42 10.49
N ASP A 583 -29.00 -14.98 11.60
CA ASP A 583 -28.37 -15.02 12.93
C ASP A 583 -28.31 -16.45 13.53
N ASP A 584 -28.88 -17.42 12.84
CA ASP A 584 -28.88 -18.83 13.22
C ASP A 584 -27.51 -19.49 12.99
N GLN A 585 -27.30 -20.66 13.61
CA GLN A 585 -26.05 -21.40 13.46
C GLN A 585 -25.79 -21.76 11.98
N PRO A 586 -24.60 -21.50 11.42
CA PRO A 586 -24.31 -21.76 10.01
C PRO A 586 -24.54 -23.22 9.57
N SER A 587 -24.36 -24.18 10.49
CA SER A 587 -24.64 -25.60 10.25
C SER A 587 -26.13 -25.89 10.04
N HIS A 588 -27.02 -25.17 10.74
CA HIS A 588 -28.46 -25.21 10.56
C HIS A 588 -28.86 -24.52 9.25
N ASN A 589 -28.27 -23.35 8.98
CA ASN A 589 -28.51 -22.58 7.76
C ASN A 589 -28.20 -23.39 6.50
N ALA A 590 -27.15 -24.22 6.51
CA ALA A 590 -26.83 -25.10 5.39
C ALA A 590 -27.99 -26.05 5.04
N GLY A 591 -28.61 -26.66 6.05
CA GLY A 591 -29.75 -27.56 5.84
C GLY A 591 -31.02 -26.83 5.41
N GLN A 592 -31.24 -25.62 5.91
CA GLN A 592 -32.35 -24.77 5.50
C GLN A 592 -32.21 -24.31 4.04
N LEU A 593 -31.04 -23.75 3.67
CA LEU A 593 -30.74 -23.32 2.31
C LEU A 593 -30.88 -24.48 1.31
N ALA A 594 -30.38 -25.68 1.65
CA ALA A 594 -30.54 -26.87 0.83
C ALA A 594 -32.01 -27.23 0.60
N ARG A 595 -32.85 -27.16 1.64
CA ARG A 595 -34.27 -27.48 1.55
C ARG A 595 -35.07 -26.44 0.76
N GLU A 596 -34.76 -25.16 0.96
CA GLU A 596 -35.49 -24.05 0.34
C GLU A 596 -35.10 -23.81 -1.12
N HIS A 597 -33.80 -23.94 -1.44
CA HIS A 597 -33.25 -23.58 -2.75
C HIS A 597 -32.86 -24.77 -3.63
N ALA A 598 -32.91 -26.00 -3.11
CA ALA A 598 -32.73 -27.23 -3.89
C ALA A 598 -33.80 -28.30 -3.60
N PRO A 599 -35.11 -27.98 -3.68
CA PRO A 599 -36.17 -28.88 -3.27
C PRO A 599 -36.22 -30.18 -4.09
N ALA A 600 -35.90 -30.13 -5.39
CA ALA A 600 -35.90 -31.33 -6.23
C ALA A 600 -34.76 -32.28 -5.86
N ALA A 601 -33.55 -31.75 -5.67
CA ALA A 601 -32.43 -32.55 -5.18
C ALA A 601 -32.63 -33.04 -3.74
N TYR A 602 -33.20 -32.23 -2.86
CA TYR A 602 -33.43 -32.57 -1.44
C TYR A 602 -34.43 -33.72 -1.24
N ALA A 603 -35.30 -33.95 -2.23
CA ALA A 603 -36.25 -35.05 -2.25
C ALA A 603 -35.58 -36.42 -2.40
N ASP A 604 -34.41 -36.49 -3.04
CA ASP A 604 -33.59 -37.71 -3.11
C ASP A 604 -32.77 -37.88 -1.82
N PRO A 605 -33.08 -38.86 -0.95
CA PRO A 605 -32.38 -39.03 0.31
C PRO A 605 -31.00 -39.67 0.18
N VAL A 606 -30.68 -40.30 -0.95
CA VAL A 606 -29.45 -41.09 -1.11
C VAL A 606 -28.29 -40.21 -1.56
N THR A 607 -28.48 -39.44 -2.64
CA THR A 607 -27.39 -38.63 -3.23
C THR A 607 -27.73 -37.15 -3.24
N GLY A 608 -28.94 -36.79 -3.68
CA GLY A 608 -29.35 -35.39 -3.85
C GLY A 608 -29.35 -34.57 -2.56
N ARG A 609 -29.89 -35.11 -1.46
CA ARG A 609 -29.92 -34.42 -0.16
C ARG A 609 -28.52 -34.23 0.45
N PRO A 610 -27.67 -35.27 0.59
CA PRO A 610 -26.31 -35.06 1.06
C PRO A 610 -25.53 -34.06 0.22
N LEU A 611 -25.70 -34.10 -1.12
CA LEU A 611 -25.03 -33.18 -2.03
C LEU A 611 -25.54 -31.74 -1.90
N ALA A 612 -26.85 -31.53 -1.74
CA ALA A 612 -27.43 -30.20 -1.54
C ALA A 612 -26.94 -29.59 -0.22
N GLU A 613 -26.93 -30.37 0.86
CA GLU A 613 -26.42 -29.92 2.17
C GLU A 613 -24.91 -29.69 2.14
N LEU A 614 -24.14 -30.52 1.41
CA LEU A 614 -22.70 -30.31 1.20
C LEU A 614 -22.44 -29.02 0.43
N ALA A 615 -23.11 -28.80 -0.70
CA ALA A 615 -22.93 -27.61 -1.53
C ALA A 615 -23.27 -26.34 -0.74
N ALA A 616 -24.37 -26.33 0.02
CA ALA A 616 -24.75 -25.22 0.88
C ALA A 616 -23.73 -25.00 2.01
N ALA A 617 -23.25 -26.06 2.67
CA ALA A 617 -22.25 -25.95 3.74
C ALA A 617 -20.89 -25.45 3.21
N LEU A 618 -20.45 -25.92 2.04
CA LEU A 618 -19.24 -25.46 1.37
C LEU A 618 -19.36 -24.00 0.91
N TRP A 619 -20.53 -23.58 0.44
CA TRP A 619 -20.81 -22.21 0.05
C TRP A 619 -20.78 -21.25 1.25
N LEU A 620 -21.47 -21.60 2.35
CA LEU A 620 -21.40 -20.87 3.62
C LEU A 620 -19.96 -20.80 4.15
N ALA A 621 -19.22 -21.91 4.06
CA ALA A 621 -17.84 -22.02 4.50
C ALA A 621 -16.85 -21.14 3.74
N GLY A 622 -17.14 -20.81 2.48
CA GLY A 622 -16.34 -19.89 1.67
C GLY A 622 -16.43 -18.44 2.13
N ASP A 623 -17.52 -18.05 2.80
CA ASP A 623 -17.69 -16.72 3.35
C ASP A 623 -17.07 -16.62 4.76
N PRO A 624 -16.06 -15.76 4.96
CA PRO A 624 -15.38 -15.63 6.26
C PRO A 624 -16.32 -15.15 7.38
N ARG A 625 -17.46 -14.51 7.07
CA ARG A 625 -18.44 -14.10 8.08
C ARG A 625 -19.04 -15.31 8.80
N ASN A 626 -19.17 -16.45 8.13
CA ASN A 626 -19.71 -17.68 8.73
C ASN A 626 -18.69 -18.47 9.58
N ARG A 627 -17.46 -17.97 9.72
CA ARG A 627 -16.34 -18.66 10.37
C ARG A 627 -15.98 -18.00 11.70
N LEU A 628 -16.73 -18.37 12.74
CA LEU A 628 -16.43 -17.95 14.12
C LEU A 628 -15.11 -18.55 14.66
N PRO A 629 -14.58 -18.02 15.79
CA PRO A 629 -13.38 -18.52 16.46
C PRO A 629 -13.32 -20.06 16.62
N PRO A 630 -12.12 -20.66 16.76
CA PRO A 630 -11.85 -22.10 16.65
C PRO A 630 -12.46 -23.01 17.75
N GLY A 631 -13.50 -22.56 18.45
CA GLY A 631 -14.25 -23.34 19.42
C GLY A 631 -15.54 -23.99 18.89
N ARG A 632 -15.94 -23.74 17.63
CA ARG A 632 -17.19 -24.28 17.04
C ARG A 632 -17.04 -24.65 15.55
N PRO A 633 -16.38 -25.78 15.22
CA PRO A 633 -16.22 -26.26 13.85
C PRO A 633 -17.51 -26.93 13.31
N GLU A 634 -18.68 -26.38 13.62
CA GLU A 634 -19.98 -27.00 13.29
C GLU A 634 -20.17 -27.20 11.77
N LEU A 635 -19.71 -26.22 10.97
CA LEU A 635 -19.69 -26.35 9.50
C LEU A 635 -18.74 -27.46 9.05
N ASN A 636 -17.60 -27.65 9.71
CA ASN A 636 -16.66 -28.72 9.37
C ASN A 636 -17.26 -30.10 9.65
N TYR A 637 -17.96 -30.28 10.79
CA TYR A 637 -18.67 -31.53 11.06
C TYR A 637 -19.74 -31.81 10.01
N LYS A 638 -20.51 -30.79 9.60
CA LYS A 638 -21.51 -30.92 8.55
C LYS A 638 -20.86 -31.34 7.22
N ILE A 639 -19.82 -30.64 6.79
CA ILE A 639 -19.07 -30.92 5.55
C ILE A 639 -18.51 -32.35 5.59
N SER A 640 -17.84 -32.74 6.67
CA SER A 640 -17.28 -34.09 6.85
C SER A 640 -18.37 -35.16 6.82
N ALA A 641 -19.50 -34.95 7.50
CA ALA A 641 -20.62 -35.88 7.51
C ALA A 641 -21.22 -36.07 6.12
N MET A 642 -21.39 -34.99 5.34
CA MET A 642 -21.95 -35.09 3.99
C MET A 642 -20.98 -35.76 3.01
N PHE A 643 -19.66 -35.49 3.10
CA PHE A 643 -18.69 -36.24 2.31
C PHE A 643 -18.70 -37.74 2.64
N ARG A 644 -18.79 -38.13 3.92
CA ARG A 644 -18.92 -39.54 4.32
C ARG A 644 -20.20 -40.18 3.79
N GLN A 645 -21.33 -39.46 3.82
CA GLN A 645 -22.59 -39.97 3.27
C GLN A 645 -22.50 -40.18 1.76
N LEU A 646 -21.89 -39.25 1.03
CA LEU A 646 -21.65 -39.41 -0.40
C LEU A 646 -20.68 -40.57 -0.68
N ALA A 647 -19.63 -40.73 0.11
CA ALA A 647 -18.71 -41.85 -0.02
C ALA A 647 -19.42 -43.22 0.10
N LEU A 648 -20.42 -43.34 0.99
CA LEU A 648 -21.24 -44.54 1.12
C LEU A 648 -22.16 -44.80 -0.08
N ALA A 649 -22.53 -43.76 -0.83
CA ALA A 649 -23.38 -43.85 -2.01
C ALA A 649 -22.58 -43.92 -3.32
N ALA A 650 -21.26 -43.77 -3.28
CA ALA A 650 -20.40 -43.77 -4.46
C ALA A 650 -20.04 -45.20 -4.90
N ASP A 651 -20.14 -45.46 -6.20
CA ASP A 651 -19.74 -46.73 -6.81
C ASP A 651 -18.22 -46.86 -7.05
N ALA A 652 -17.48 -45.73 -7.02
CA ALA A 652 -16.04 -45.64 -7.28
C ALA A 652 -15.37 -44.51 -6.48
N ASP A 653 -14.05 -44.64 -6.26
CA ASP A 653 -13.17 -43.65 -5.62
C ASP A 653 -13.63 -43.12 -4.25
N THR A 654 -14.19 -44.03 -3.44
CA THR A 654 -14.64 -43.78 -2.07
C THR A 654 -13.53 -43.22 -1.18
N ASP A 655 -12.29 -43.69 -1.35
CA ASP A 655 -11.15 -43.28 -0.53
C ASP A 655 -10.87 -41.78 -0.67
N THR A 656 -10.93 -41.22 -1.89
CA THR A 656 -10.72 -39.79 -2.12
C THR A 656 -11.77 -38.93 -1.40
N LEU A 657 -13.03 -39.36 -1.39
CA LEU A 657 -14.10 -38.65 -0.66
C LEU A 657 -13.94 -38.76 0.86
N LEU A 658 -13.45 -39.90 1.37
CA LEU A 658 -13.16 -40.11 2.78
C LEU A 658 -11.94 -39.29 3.24
N ASP A 659 -10.89 -39.23 2.42
CA ASP A 659 -9.72 -38.39 2.65
C ASP A 659 -10.12 -36.92 2.71
N GLU A 660 -11.01 -36.47 1.82
CA GLU A 660 -11.51 -35.10 1.88
C GLU A 660 -12.39 -34.86 3.10
N ALA A 661 -13.22 -35.83 3.49
CA ALA A 661 -13.98 -35.75 4.75
C ALA A 661 -13.07 -35.64 5.98
N ALA A 662 -11.92 -36.31 5.96
CA ALA A 662 -10.96 -36.34 7.07
C ALA A 662 -10.30 -34.97 7.31
N ARG A 663 -10.18 -34.13 6.28
CA ARG A 663 -9.65 -32.76 6.43
C ARG A 663 -10.52 -31.86 7.29
N PHE A 664 -11.81 -32.18 7.39
CA PHE A 664 -12.79 -31.43 8.20
C PHE A 664 -13.12 -32.13 9.52
N THR A 665 -12.46 -33.24 9.85
CA THR A 665 -12.52 -33.82 11.20
C THR A 665 -11.44 -33.23 12.10
N ASP A 666 -11.85 -32.96 13.35
CA ASP A 666 -11.16 -32.06 14.27
C ASP A 666 -9.66 -32.03 14.19
#